data_AF-A0A1F8RQW3-F1
#
_entry.id   AF-A0A1F8RQW3-F1
#
_cell.length_a   1.000
_cell.length_b   1.000
_cell.length_c   1.000
_cell.angle_alpha   90.00
_cell.angle_beta   90.00
_cell.angle_gamma   90.00
#
_symmetry.space_group_name_H-M   'P 1'
#
loop_
_entity.id
_entity.type
_entity.pdbx_description
1 polymer ?
#
loop_
_entity_poly.entity_id
_entity_poly.type
_entity_poly.pdbx_seq_one_letter_code
_entity_poly.pdbx_strand_id
1 'polypeptide(L)'
;MSTSLRLLRIAALAAAVAFLALAVAQQGPPAAQAVFEDADSDGAIDLAEELGGSDPNDPRSTPETTGTEVVSGYSVCTDSYDNDADGLTDADDPGCTDSDGDFVSDPGEILYGSDPNDRASFPEDSRLDAILNYYGLPVFFCGDRIDNDLDGAIDGDDPGCTPIHNDGDDFDDATEKHYGSDPADANSVPEHEVPNPGSCSDGVDNDRDGLTDGADPACGIPANDDRADAVVVAALPFTDGPFIMKNATSESGEPRPSCAYGGVEATVWYRFTPTEDAVLIADTIGSNFDTILAVWAESGSRLREVGCDYGYDGAIYQARIAFRATAGQTYYFQLGGFPFYARGLPSLAFHLVAGVPPANDQYTDVTTIAALPFTDTADTDAATTQFGEPRSGCSYYDGVSSTVWYRFTPSQDALLLADTTGSDFDTVLAVWTQSKFGLAEVACTSGYGYYGPPTELPPGARLAFQATAGQTYYFQLGGLPYGRSFGNLTFHLEVGIPPANDTFAGAVNIPGVPFTHSVDTLTATAEVDEPLSRCLYYEGADAAATVWYRFTPSTDTVLLADTIGTLGEVSYNTFIAVYQGTSLADLTQVACGVPSYPAARVAFQADAGQTYYFQVGVFSYGYGGPIYGMGGGDPVFNLDTLAVPSCPPPQFSVEDPVGDGFGYFPPPPGVQIPMHDITSVSGGSDRENFCLTVELAGPVDPPDAGTDQALTASIDFDIDADRTTGWESWICGAPINMGVDFNVYMYGGSGILVPIYPYYPYYEEPLPPPEPGNEPYALALFDGTSFTLIIPLSALGGDDTFNFAMNVGGPFMGATDCVPNGGFIHSPTPAAAGDVNCDGLVNSIDTMLILQLFARLVPSLPCQYVGDVNQNGGVGPIDAVLILQYDSGMLRSLPVESSE
;
A
#
# COMPACT_ATOMS: atom_id res chain seq x y z
N MET A 1 58.37 13.36 62.00
CA MET A 1 57.54 14.04 60.98
C MET A 1 58.03 13.83 59.54
N SER A 2 59.34 13.78 59.25
CA SER A 2 59.84 13.63 57.86
C SER A 2 59.63 12.24 57.23
N THR A 3 59.68 11.17 58.00
CA THR A 3 59.54 9.78 57.51
C THR A 3 58.09 9.41 57.19
N SER A 4 57.11 9.86 57.98
CA SER A 4 55.68 9.61 57.74
C SER A 4 55.15 10.34 56.50
N LEU A 5 55.69 11.52 56.18
CA LEU A 5 55.31 12.25 54.96
C LEU A 5 55.86 11.59 53.69
N ARG A 6 57.03 10.94 53.78
CA ARG A 6 57.59 10.15 52.66
C ARG A 6 56.78 8.89 52.41
N LEU A 7 56.35 8.20 53.46
CA LEU A 7 55.49 7.02 53.33
C LEU A 7 54.11 7.38 52.77
N LEU A 8 53.51 8.51 53.17
CA LEU A 8 52.25 8.98 52.56
C LEU A 8 52.41 9.38 51.09
N ARG A 9 53.55 10.00 50.71
CA ARG A 9 53.81 10.35 49.30
C ARG A 9 54.06 9.12 48.44
N ILE A 10 54.75 8.12 48.97
CA ILE A 10 54.99 6.85 48.26
C ILE A 10 53.68 6.06 48.14
N ALA A 11 52.83 6.05 49.18
CA ALA A 11 51.51 5.44 49.12
C ALA A 11 50.57 6.17 48.15
N ALA A 12 50.62 7.51 48.10
CA ALA A 12 49.85 8.30 47.15
C ALA A 12 50.35 8.11 45.70
N LEU A 13 51.66 7.97 45.49
CA LEU A 13 52.21 7.66 44.17
C LEU A 13 51.88 6.22 43.74
N ALA A 14 51.93 5.26 44.66
CA ALA A 14 51.55 3.87 44.39
C ALA A 14 50.05 3.75 44.11
N ALA A 15 49.21 4.51 44.81
CA ALA A 15 47.77 4.60 44.54
C ALA A 15 47.49 5.29 43.19
N ALA A 16 48.21 6.37 42.84
CA ALA A 16 48.06 7.04 41.55
C ALA A 16 48.54 6.17 40.37
N VAL A 17 49.62 5.39 40.56
CA VAL A 17 50.11 4.43 39.56
C VAL A 17 49.19 3.22 39.46
N ALA A 18 48.59 2.76 40.57
CA ALA A 18 47.57 1.71 40.54
C ALA A 18 46.26 2.19 39.88
N PHE A 19 45.87 3.46 40.08
CA PHE A 19 44.74 4.07 39.39
C PHE A 19 45.01 4.31 37.90
N LEU A 20 46.24 4.72 37.53
CA LEU A 20 46.62 4.80 36.12
C LEU A 20 46.74 3.40 35.48
N ALA A 21 47.22 2.39 36.20
CA ALA A 21 47.27 1.02 35.70
C ALA A 21 45.88 0.39 35.58
N LEU A 22 44.93 0.72 36.47
CA LEU A 22 43.52 0.36 36.31
C LEU A 22 42.86 1.14 35.17
N ALA A 23 43.19 2.42 34.99
CA ALA A 23 42.67 3.23 33.90
C ALA A 23 43.24 2.81 32.53
N VAL A 24 44.48 2.33 32.47
CA VAL A 24 45.11 1.79 31.25
C VAL A 24 44.69 0.33 31.01
N ALA A 25 44.41 -0.46 32.05
CA ALA A 25 43.82 -1.80 31.91
C ALA A 25 42.30 -1.75 31.60
N GLN A 26 41.63 -0.62 31.84
CA GLN A 26 40.27 -0.31 31.38
C GLN A 26 40.24 0.44 30.04
N GLN A 27 41.40 0.68 29.42
CA GLN A 27 41.54 1.06 28.01
C GLN A 27 41.91 -0.16 27.16
N GLY A 28 41.23 -1.29 27.38
CA GLY A 28 40.94 -2.16 26.25
C GLY A 28 40.14 -1.37 25.20
N PRO A 29 40.09 -1.82 23.94
CA PRO A 29 39.24 -1.16 22.94
C PRO A 29 37.84 -0.95 23.55
N PRO A 30 37.20 0.22 23.34
CA PRO A 30 35.88 0.48 23.89
C PRO A 30 34.98 -0.71 23.57
N ALA A 31 34.21 -1.20 24.55
CA ALA A 31 33.38 -2.40 24.42
C ALA A 31 32.29 -2.34 23.33
N ALA A 32 32.27 -1.31 22.48
CA ALA A 32 31.48 -1.21 21.26
C ALA A 32 32.28 -1.57 19.99
N GLN A 33 33.61 -1.70 20.09
CA GLN A 33 34.51 -2.09 19.00
C GLN A 33 34.66 -3.62 18.93
N ALA A 34 34.59 -4.32 20.06
CA ALA A 34 34.75 -5.78 20.18
C ALA A 34 33.44 -6.60 20.00
N VAL A 35 32.34 -5.96 19.58
CA VAL A 35 31.04 -6.64 19.36
C VAL A 35 30.78 -6.87 17.86
N PHE A 36 31.59 -6.23 17.01
CA PHE A 36 31.56 -6.33 15.55
C PHE A 36 32.95 -6.67 15.00
N GLU A 37 33.87 -7.12 15.87
CA GLU A 37 35.06 -7.81 15.43
C GLU A 37 34.62 -9.21 14.97
N ASP A 38 35.18 -9.62 13.84
CA ASP A 38 35.14 -10.98 13.31
C ASP A 38 36.59 -11.43 13.43
N ALA A 39 36.93 -11.95 14.61
CA ALA A 39 38.31 -12.12 15.04
C ALA A 39 39.08 -13.16 14.21
N ASP A 40 38.38 -14.07 13.55
CA ASP A 40 38.95 -15.07 12.64
C ASP A 40 38.59 -14.87 11.15
N SER A 41 37.83 -13.82 10.84
CA SER A 41 37.49 -13.36 9.49
C SER A 41 36.64 -14.33 8.68
N ASP A 42 35.73 -15.06 9.34
CA ASP A 42 34.85 -16.06 8.72
C ASP A 42 33.47 -15.52 8.29
N GLY A 43 33.15 -14.29 8.68
CA GLY A 43 31.92 -13.58 8.32
C GLY A 43 30.82 -13.60 9.38
N ALA A 44 30.98 -14.35 10.48
CA ALA A 44 30.17 -14.20 11.69
C ALA A 44 30.85 -13.18 12.63
N ILE A 45 30.06 -12.33 13.28
CA ILE A 45 30.61 -11.43 14.31
C ILE A 45 30.75 -12.20 15.62
N ASP A 46 31.79 -11.91 16.41
CA ASP A 46 32.09 -12.62 17.66
C ASP A 46 30.86 -12.70 18.62
N LEU A 47 29.96 -11.70 18.57
CA LEU A 47 28.71 -11.68 19.35
C LEU A 47 27.72 -12.78 18.93
N ALA A 48 27.61 -13.07 17.63
CA ALA A 48 26.72 -14.09 17.10
C ALA A 48 27.21 -15.50 17.48
N GLU A 49 28.52 -15.70 17.52
CA GLU A 49 29.16 -16.94 17.95
C GLU A 49 29.03 -17.15 19.47
N GLU A 50 29.25 -16.12 20.28
CA GLU A 50 29.02 -16.20 21.74
C GLU A 50 27.55 -16.48 22.09
N LEU A 51 26.60 -15.91 21.33
CA LEU A 51 25.16 -16.15 21.51
C LEU A 51 24.72 -17.53 20.98
N GLY A 52 25.38 -18.03 19.92
CA GLY A 52 25.23 -19.37 19.34
C GLY A 52 25.97 -20.47 20.09
N GLY A 53 26.80 -20.13 21.07
CA GLY A 53 27.55 -21.07 21.91
C GLY A 53 28.83 -21.64 21.26
N SER A 54 29.34 -20.98 20.22
CA SER A 54 30.50 -21.36 19.43
C SER A 54 31.74 -20.48 19.79
N ASP A 55 32.96 -20.87 19.40
CA ASP A 55 34.23 -20.20 19.76
C ASP A 55 34.62 -19.09 18.77
N PRO A 56 34.63 -17.80 19.17
CA PRO A 56 34.89 -16.65 18.29
C PRO A 56 36.32 -16.50 17.74
N ASN A 57 37.15 -17.55 17.80
CA ASN A 57 38.52 -17.52 17.32
C ASN A 57 38.89 -18.78 16.51
N ASP A 58 37.92 -19.65 16.22
CA ASP A 58 38.11 -20.82 15.37
C ASP A 58 37.10 -20.78 14.22
N PRO A 59 37.54 -20.53 12.96
CA PRO A 59 36.67 -20.30 11.79
C PRO A 59 36.01 -21.60 11.28
N ARG A 60 35.89 -22.59 12.16
CA ARG A 60 35.20 -23.87 11.97
C ARG A 60 34.11 -24.08 13.02
N SER A 61 33.84 -23.06 13.84
CA SER A 61 32.92 -23.11 14.98
C SER A 61 31.80 -22.10 14.77
N THR A 62 30.86 -22.36 13.86
CA THR A 62 29.65 -21.53 13.64
C THR A 62 28.53 -21.93 14.62
N PRO A 63 27.40 -21.19 14.75
CA PRO A 63 26.29 -21.63 15.62
C PRO A 63 25.81 -23.06 15.28
N GLU A 64 25.45 -23.83 16.33
CA GLU A 64 24.46 -24.91 16.28
C GLU A 64 23.28 -24.52 17.18
N THR A 65 22.07 -24.38 16.62
CA THR A 65 20.84 -24.27 17.40
C THR A 65 20.08 -25.59 17.35
N THR A 66 19.88 -26.21 18.51
CA THR A 66 19.06 -27.41 18.66
C THR A 66 17.56 -27.09 18.50
N GLY A 67 16.97 -27.37 17.34
CA GLY A 67 15.52 -27.21 17.13
C GLY A 67 15.00 -27.86 15.85
N THR A 68 14.33 -29.01 16.00
CA THR A 68 13.61 -29.78 14.97
C THR A 68 12.67 -28.96 14.09
N GLU A 69 12.69 -29.27 12.79
CA GLU A 69 11.98 -28.58 11.70
C GLU A 69 10.56 -29.09 11.43
N VAL A 70 9.59 -28.17 11.30
CA VAL A 70 8.37 -28.36 10.51
C VAL A 70 8.03 -27.01 9.87
N VAL A 71 8.28 -26.85 8.57
CA VAL A 71 7.73 -25.75 7.76
C VAL A 71 6.94 -26.33 6.60
N SER A 72 5.62 -26.35 6.78
CA SER A 72 4.59 -26.27 5.74
C SER A 72 4.68 -27.13 4.46
N GLY A 73 5.03 -28.41 4.54
CA GLY A 73 4.58 -29.41 3.57
C GLY A 73 5.03 -29.26 2.11
N TYR A 74 6.06 -28.46 1.81
CA TYR A 74 6.73 -28.43 0.52
C TYR A 74 8.03 -29.23 0.56
N SER A 75 8.41 -29.86 -0.56
CA SER A 75 9.51 -30.82 -0.66
C SER A 75 10.87 -30.18 -0.40
N VAL A 76 11.48 -30.50 0.74
CA VAL A 76 12.83 -30.06 1.18
C VAL A 76 13.93 -31.08 0.87
N CYS A 77 13.67 -32.05 0.00
CA CYS A 77 14.59 -33.16 -0.27
C CYS A 77 15.51 -32.95 -1.49
N THR A 78 15.47 -31.76 -2.12
CA THR A 78 16.25 -31.42 -3.33
C THR A 78 16.68 -29.95 -3.38
N ASP A 79 16.59 -29.22 -2.27
CA ASP A 79 16.92 -27.79 -2.21
C ASP A 79 18.42 -27.52 -1.95
N SER A 80 19.21 -28.58 -1.69
CA SER A 80 20.64 -28.53 -1.36
C SER A 80 20.95 -27.67 -0.13
N TYR A 81 19.95 -27.40 0.71
CA TYR A 81 20.13 -26.71 1.97
C TYR A 81 20.19 -27.71 3.12
N ASP A 82 21.22 -27.54 3.93
CA ASP A 82 21.37 -28.19 5.23
C ASP A 82 20.61 -27.30 6.23
N ASN A 83 19.28 -27.37 6.19
CA ASN A 83 18.40 -26.41 6.86
C ASN A 83 18.48 -26.50 8.40
N ASP A 84 18.91 -27.65 8.93
CA ASP A 84 19.21 -27.85 10.36
C ASP A 84 20.72 -27.85 10.68
N ALA A 85 21.57 -27.65 9.65
CA ALA A 85 23.02 -27.49 9.72
C ALA A 85 23.77 -28.72 10.28
N ASP A 86 23.25 -29.93 10.11
CA ASP A 86 23.84 -31.19 10.59
C ASP A 86 24.93 -31.79 9.69
N GLY A 87 25.12 -31.19 8.51
CA GLY A 87 26.12 -31.54 7.51
C GLY A 87 25.64 -32.48 6.41
N LEU A 88 24.34 -32.81 6.37
CA LEU A 88 23.69 -33.60 5.33
C LEU A 88 22.73 -32.72 4.53
N THR A 89 22.54 -33.02 3.24
CA THR A 89 21.56 -32.35 2.39
C THR A 89 20.76 -33.38 1.61
N ASP A 90 19.54 -33.03 1.21
CA ASP A 90 18.75 -33.79 0.24
C ASP A 90 18.47 -35.25 0.67
N ALA A 91 18.69 -36.23 -0.23
CA ALA A 91 18.41 -37.65 -0.01
C ALA A 91 19.24 -38.32 1.10
N ASP A 92 20.27 -37.66 1.62
CA ASP A 92 21.06 -38.14 2.75
C ASP A 92 20.49 -37.69 4.11
N ASP A 93 19.46 -36.82 4.12
CA ASP A 93 18.77 -36.29 5.31
C ASP A 93 17.79 -37.32 5.95
N PRO A 94 17.79 -37.51 7.30
CA PRO A 94 16.84 -38.33 8.05
C PRO A 94 15.33 -37.95 7.93
N GLY A 95 14.72 -38.22 6.78
CA GLY A 95 13.29 -37.98 6.51
C GLY A 95 12.91 -38.03 5.04
N CYS A 96 13.90 -37.93 4.15
CA CYS A 96 13.79 -38.00 2.70
C CYS A 96 13.87 -39.44 2.20
N THR A 97 12.74 -40.15 2.21
CA THR A 97 12.57 -41.41 1.46
C THR A 97 11.75 -41.14 0.20
N ASP A 98 12.32 -41.47 -0.95
CA ASP A 98 11.70 -41.50 -2.29
C ASP A 98 11.91 -42.93 -2.82
N SER A 99 10.84 -43.72 -2.80
CA SER A 99 10.87 -45.17 -3.01
C SER A 99 10.87 -45.57 -4.49
N ASP A 100 10.50 -44.68 -5.42
CA ASP A 100 10.42 -44.98 -6.86
C ASP A 100 11.25 -44.06 -7.78
N GLY A 101 11.87 -43.01 -7.22
CA GLY A 101 12.90 -42.19 -7.83
C GLY A 101 12.34 -41.17 -8.83
N ASP A 102 11.16 -40.62 -8.55
CA ASP A 102 10.47 -39.62 -9.36
C ASP A 102 10.64 -38.17 -8.87
N PHE A 103 11.43 -37.99 -7.81
CA PHE A 103 11.82 -36.71 -7.19
C PHE A 103 10.77 -36.06 -6.28
N VAL A 104 9.67 -36.76 -5.96
CA VAL A 104 8.73 -36.38 -4.88
C VAL A 104 8.93 -37.31 -3.68
N SER A 105 8.90 -36.80 -2.45
CA SER A 105 9.11 -37.64 -1.25
C SER A 105 7.88 -38.50 -0.92
N ASP A 106 8.06 -39.74 -0.46
CA ASP A 106 6.98 -40.66 -0.06
C ASP A 106 5.94 -39.99 0.89
N PRO A 107 6.33 -39.18 1.90
CA PRO A 107 5.35 -38.48 2.76
C PRO A 107 4.54 -37.40 2.04
N GLY A 108 5.12 -36.76 1.01
CA GLY A 108 4.46 -35.79 0.14
C GLY A 108 3.40 -36.45 -0.74
N GLU A 109 3.74 -37.57 -1.36
CA GLU A 109 2.78 -38.37 -2.14
C GLU A 109 1.61 -38.87 -1.29
N ILE A 110 1.87 -39.33 -0.06
CA ILE A 110 0.83 -39.72 0.89
C ILE A 110 -0.06 -38.53 1.31
N LEU A 111 0.50 -37.32 1.41
CA LEU A 111 -0.22 -36.09 1.75
C LEU A 111 -1.12 -35.61 0.59
N TYR A 112 -0.65 -35.77 -0.65
CA TYR A 112 -1.36 -35.37 -1.88
C TYR A 112 -2.22 -36.50 -2.49
N GLY A 113 -2.16 -37.70 -1.92
CA GLY A 113 -3.05 -38.82 -2.26
C GLY A 113 -2.58 -39.72 -3.41
N SER A 114 -1.31 -39.61 -3.83
CA SER A 114 -0.64 -40.48 -4.80
C SER A 114 0.01 -41.71 -4.14
N ASP A 115 0.46 -42.69 -4.95
CA ASP A 115 1.06 -43.96 -4.48
C ASP A 115 2.59 -43.87 -4.47
N PRO A 116 3.24 -43.87 -3.28
CA PRO A 116 4.67 -43.64 -3.12
C PRO A 116 5.57 -44.81 -3.55
N ASN A 117 5.11 -45.66 -4.48
CA ASN A 117 5.91 -46.73 -5.07
C ASN A 117 5.65 -46.86 -6.58
N ASP A 118 4.88 -45.94 -7.15
CA ASP A 118 4.52 -45.89 -8.55
C ASP A 118 4.83 -44.51 -9.13
N ARG A 119 6.01 -44.40 -9.74
CA ARG A 119 6.55 -43.22 -10.44
C ARG A 119 5.60 -42.58 -11.46
N ALA A 120 4.53 -43.27 -11.87
CA ALA A 120 3.51 -42.73 -12.76
C ALA A 120 2.34 -42.04 -12.02
N SER A 121 2.34 -42.00 -10.69
CA SER A 121 1.28 -41.41 -9.88
C SER A 121 1.68 -40.01 -9.39
N PHE A 122 1.49 -38.99 -10.24
CA PHE A 122 1.79 -37.60 -9.88
C PHE A 122 0.57 -36.93 -9.21
N PRO A 123 0.74 -35.90 -8.35
CA PRO A 123 -0.38 -35.17 -7.76
C PRO A 123 -1.24 -34.49 -8.84
N GLU A 124 -2.41 -35.06 -9.12
CA GLU A 124 -3.43 -34.45 -9.97
C GLU A 124 -4.01 -33.20 -9.27
N ASP A 125 -3.54 -32.00 -9.61
CA ASP A 125 -4.28 -30.78 -9.24
C ASP A 125 -4.38 -29.78 -10.39
N SER A 126 -5.54 -29.81 -11.05
CA SER A 126 -6.14 -28.79 -11.93
C SER A 126 -6.20 -27.35 -11.36
N ARG A 127 -5.55 -27.07 -10.22
CA ARG A 127 -5.40 -25.73 -9.63
C ARG A 127 -4.18 -24.97 -10.13
N LEU A 128 -3.13 -25.62 -10.66
CA LEU A 128 -2.00 -24.87 -11.24
C LEU A 128 -2.42 -24.09 -12.49
N ASP A 129 -3.29 -24.68 -13.32
CA ASP A 129 -3.88 -24.04 -14.50
C ASP A 129 -4.76 -22.83 -14.14
N ALA A 130 -5.36 -22.84 -12.93
CA ALA A 130 -6.17 -21.73 -12.43
C ALA A 130 -5.32 -20.61 -11.80
N ILE A 131 -4.16 -20.93 -11.22
CA ILE A 131 -3.24 -19.96 -10.62
C ILE A 131 -2.50 -19.16 -11.71
N LEU A 132 -2.11 -19.80 -12.81
CA LEU A 132 -1.40 -19.12 -13.91
C LEU A 132 -2.31 -18.19 -14.73
N ASN A 133 -3.59 -18.54 -14.86
CA ASN A 133 -4.61 -17.72 -15.52
C ASN A 133 -4.99 -16.47 -14.67
N TYR A 134 -4.86 -16.55 -13.34
CA TYR A 134 -5.14 -15.44 -12.41
C TYR A 134 -4.16 -14.26 -12.54
N TYR A 135 -2.94 -14.49 -13.05
CA TYR A 135 -1.92 -13.44 -13.26
C TYR A 135 -1.88 -12.90 -14.70
N GLY A 136 -2.85 -13.27 -15.55
CA GLY A 136 -2.90 -12.79 -16.94
C GLY A 136 -1.75 -13.29 -17.81
N LEU A 137 -1.03 -14.33 -17.38
CA LEU A 137 -0.01 -14.99 -18.19
C LEU A 137 -0.70 -15.89 -19.20
N PRO A 138 -0.41 -15.75 -20.50
CA PRO A 138 -0.92 -16.69 -21.48
C PRO A 138 -0.33 -18.08 -21.23
N VAL A 139 -1.17 -19.11 -21.24
CA VAL A 139 -0.71 -20.50 -21.30
C VAL A 139 -0.23 -20.74 -22.73
N PHE A 140 1.07 -20.63 -22.98
CA PHE A 140 1.68 -20.97 -24.26
C PHE A 140 2.85 -21.91 -23.99
N PHE A 141 2.84 -23.09 -24.63
CA PHE A 141 3.79 -23.52 -25.65
C PHE A 141 3.37 -24.92 -26.14
N CYS A 142 2.63 -25.02 -27.24
CA CYS A 142 2.34 -26.30 -27.92
C CYS A 142 3.39 -26.58 -29.03
N GLY A 143 4.62 -26.10 -28.87
CA GLY A 143 5.69 -26.16 -29.89
C GLY A 143 7.11 -26.21 -29.33
N ASP A 144 7.26 -26.55 -28.04
CA ASP A 144 8.56 -26.63 -27.35
C ASP A 144 9.17 -28.05 -27.35
N ARG A 145 8.45 -29.05 -27.90
CA ARG A 145 8.80 -30.48 -27.93
C ARG A 145 8.92 -31.12 -26.55
N ILE A 146 8.27 -30.55 -25.54
CA ILE A 146 8.26 -31.09 -24.19
C ILE A 146 6.95 -31.87 -23.99
N ASP A 147 7.11 -33.12 -23.55
CA ASP A 147 6.02 -34.03 -23.20
C ASP A 147 5.62 -33.72 -21.75
N ASN A 148 4.83 -32.65 -21.58
CA ASN A 148 4.57 -32.03 -20.29
C ASN A 148 3.77 -32.95 -19.33
N ASP A 149 3.12 -33.99 -19.86
CA ASP A 149 2.42 -35.03 -19.09
C ASP A 149 3.07 -36.44 -19.20
N LEU A 150 4.20 -36.56 -19.90
CA LEU A 150 5.01 -37.77 -20.11
C LEU A 150 4.23 -38.97 -20.69
N ASP A 151 3.16 -38.71 -21.45
CA ASP A 151 2.33 -39.74 -22.08
C ASP A 151 2.91 -40.26 -23.42
N GLY A 152 3.95 -39.59 -23.91
CA GLY A 152 4.67 -39.87 -25.14
C GLY A 152 4.23 -39.03 -26.34
N ALA A 153 3.27 -38.13 -26.19
CA ALA A 153 2.90 -37.10 -27.15
C ALA A 153 3.66 -35.79 -26.86
N ILE A 154 3.88 -34.98 -27.90
CA ILE A 154 4.49 -33.65 -27.79
C ILE A 154 3.74 -32.70 -28.70
N ASP A 155 3.75 -31.41 -28.38
CA ASP A 155 3.21 -30.34 -29.22
C ASP A 155 1.72 -30.55 -29.56
N GLY A 156 1.30 -30.32 -30.82
CA GLY A 156 -0.10 -30.41 -31.24
C GLY A 156 -0.79 -31.79 -31.14
N ASP A 157 -0.07 -32.83 -30.72
CA ASP A 157 -0.62 -34.17 -30.44
C ASP A 157 -0.91 -34.40 -28.93
N ASP A 158 -0.58 -33.44 -28.05
CA ASP A 158 -0.80 -33.46 -26.59
C ASP A 158 -2.29 -33.24 -26.22
N PRO A 159 -2.91 -34.09 -25.37
CA PRO A 159 -4.30 -33.96 -24.89
C PRO A 159 -4.61 -32.73 -23.99
N GLY A 160 -3.83 -31.65 -23.99
CA GLY A 160 -4.17 -30.35 -23.40
C GLY A 160 -4.17 -29.16 -24.38
N CYS A 161 -3.61 -29.34 -25.58
CA CYS A 161 -3.48 -28.30 -26.59
C CYS A 161 -4.76 -28.20 -27.43
N THR A 162 -5.56 -27.12 -27.27
CA THR A 162 -6.69 -26.85 -28.19
C THR A 162 -6.28 -25.82 -29.24
N PRO A 163 -6.11 -26.21 -30.52
CA PRO A 163 -5.68 -25.28 -31.54
C PRO A 163 -6.86 -24.56 -32.19
N ILE A 164 -6.76 -23.26 -32.39
CA ILE A 164 -7.50 -22.55 -33.44
C ILE A 164 -6.49 -22.33 -34.57
N HIS A 165 -6.32 -23.34 -35.44
CA HIS A 165 -5.47 -23.26 -36.65
C HIS A 165 -6.35 -23.18 -37.90
N ASN A 166 -6.06 -22.23 -38.79
CA ASN A 166 -6.67 -22.19 -40.12
C ASN A 166 -5.84 -22.84 -41.25
N ASP A 167 -4.52 -23.05 -41.08
CA ASP A 167 -3.62 -23.54 -42.14
C ASP A 167 -2.68 -24.69 -41.74
N GLY A 168 -2.55 -24.97 -40.44
CA GLY A 168 -1.94 -26.19 -39.90
C GLY A 168 -0.42 -26.21 -39.90
N ASP A 169 0.21 -25.07 -39.63
CA ASP A 169 1.58 -25.00 -39.13
C ASP A 169 1.63 -25.01 -37.59
N ASP A 170 2.82 -24.87 -37.00
CA ASP A 170 3.04 -25.00 -35.55
C ASP A 170 2.70 -23.71 -34.77
N PHE A 171 2.03 -22.71 -35.38
CA PHE A 171 1.68 -21.43 -34.75
C PHE A 171 0.16 -21.17 -34.74
N ASP A 172 -0.35 -20.57 -33.66
CA ASP A 172 -1.79 -20.23 -33.56
C ASP A 172 -2.12 -18.87 -34.21
N ASP A 173 -3.37 -18.72 -34.69
CA ASP A 173 -3.85 -17.53 -35.40
C ASP A 173 -3.64 -16.21 -34.60
N ALA A 174 -3.61 -16.26 -33.25
CA ALA A 174 -3.42 -15.07 -32.43
C ALA A 174 -1.94 -14.65 -32.35
N THR A 175 -1.03 -15.62 -32.26
CA THR A 175 0.42 -15.42 -32.35
C THR A 175 0.82 -14.81 -33.70
N GLU A 176 0.32 -15.34 -34.81
CA GLU A 176 0.61 -14.82 -36.15
C GLU A 176 0.12 -13.37 -36.34
N LYS A 177 -1.09 -13.08 -35.85
CA LYS A 177 -1.67 -11.73 -35.92
C LYS A 177 -0.96 -10.72 -35.02
N HIS A 178 -0.45 -11.15 -33.87
CA HIS A 178 0.33 -10.30 -32.96
C HIS A 178 1.68 -9.90 -33.59
N TYR A 179 2.33 -10.83 -34.29
CA TYR A 179 3.63 -10.62 -34.93
C TYR A 179 3.56 -10.23 -36.42
N GLY A 180 2.36 -10.02 -36.95
CA GLY A 180 2.10 -9.38 -38.24
C GLY A 180 2.18 -10.29 -39.47
N SER A 181 2.11 -11.62 -39.28
CA SER A 181 2.07 -12.62 -40.35
C SER A 181 0.62 -13.04 -40.69
N ASP A 182 0.40 -13.70 -41.83
CA ASP A 182 -0.92 -14.05 -42.38
C ASP A 182 -1.46 -15.40 -41.85
N PRO A 183 -2.50 -15.43 -40.99
CA PRO A 183 -2.99 -16.64 -40.30
C PRO A 183 -3.67 -17.72 -41.17
N ALA A 184 -3.46 -17.67 -42.48
CA ALA A 184 -4.07 -18.57 -43.45
C ALA A 184 -3.06 -19.07 -44.50
N ASP A 185 -1.79 -18.73 -44.35
CA ASP A 185 -0.70 -19.21 -45.18
C ASP A 185 0.40 -19.81 -44.30
N ALA A 186 0.47 -21.14 -44.23
CA ALA A 186 1.46 -21.91 -43.47
C ALA A 186 2.94 -21.66 -43.86
N ASN A 187 3.22 -20.76 -44.82
CA ASN A 187 4.57 -20.29 -45.16
C ASN A 187 4.83 -18.85 -44.69
N SER A 188 3.80 -18.17 -44.17
CA SER A 188 3.83 -16.84 -43.58
C SER A 188 4.04 -16.98 -42.07
N VAL A 189 5.18 -17.54 -41.66
CA VAL A 189 5.56 -17.59 -40.24
C VAL A 189 5.97 -16.19 -39.75
N PRO A 190 5.91 -15.86 -38.45
CA PRO A 190 6.39 -14.59 -37.90
C PRO A 190 7.85 -14.27 -38.30
N GLU A 191 8.00 -13.52 -39.39
CA GLU A 191 9.20 -13.42 -40.21
C GLU A 191 10.13 -12.28 -39.82
N HIS A 192 10.04 -11.80 -38.57
CA HIS A 192 10.93 -10.71 -38.14
C HIS A 192 11.64 -10.82 -36.80
N GLU A 193 11.24 -11.64 -35.81
CA GLU A 193 11.95 -11.67 -34.52
C GLU A 193 11.94 -13.01 -33.74
N VAL A 194 11.64 -14.15 -34.37
CA VAL A 194 11.85 -15.45 -33.72
C VAL A 194 13.06 -16.15 -34.35
N PRO A 195 14.25 -16.13 -33.73
CA PRO A 195 15.36 -16.92 -34.19
C PRO A 195 15.07 -18.38 -33.85
N ASN A 196 14.67 -19.17 -34.85
CA ASN A 196 14.62 -20.61 -34.72
C ASN A 196 16.04 -21.13 -34.34
N PRO A 197 16.22 -21.88 -33.23
CA PRO A 197 17.50 -22.49 -32.86
C PRO A 197 18.11 -23.36 -33.98
N GLY A 198 17.31 -23.78 -34.95
CA GLY A 198 17.74 -24.53 -36.12
C GLY A 198 18.39 -23.72 -37.25
N SER A 199 18.38 -22.38 -37.23
CA SER A 199 18.85 -21.57 -38.38
C SER A 199 20.36 -21.33 -38.41
N CYS A 200 21.11 -21.72 -37.38
CA CYS A 200 22.58 -21.60 -37.37
C CYS A 200 23.29 -22.69 -38.19
N SER A 201 22.57 -23.36 -39.09
CA SER A 201 23.07 -24.42 -39.98
C SER A 201 22.27 -24.52 -41.27
N ASP A 202 21.47 -23.50 -41.62
CA ASP A 202 20.56 -23.51 -42.77
C ASP A 202 21.12 -22.77 -44.01
N GLY A 203 22.24 -22.06 -43.86
CA GLY A 203 22.93 -21.35 -44.92
C GLY A 203 22.30 -20.00 -45.30
N VAL A 204 21.40 -19.47 -44.47
CA VAL A 204 20.68 -18.22 -44.73
C VAL A 204 21.25 -17.08 -43.86
N ASP A 205 21.48 -15.93 -44.50
CA ASP A 205 21.90 -14.68 -43.86
C ASP A 205 20.65 -13.97 -43.33
N ASN A 206 20.21 -14.39 -42.15
CA ASN A 206 18.91 -14.04 -41.59
C ASN A 206 18.83 -12.56 -41.15
N ASP A 207 19.95 -11.95 -40.78
CA ASP A 207 20.04 -10.53 -40.39
C ASP A 207 20.67 -9.61 -41.47
N ARG A 208 21.16 -10.20 -42.57
CA ARG A 208 21.74 -9.53 -43.75
C ARG A 208 23.04 -8.78 -43.47
N ASP A 209 23.80 -9.20 -42.47
CA ASP A 209 25.11 -8.63 -42.16
C ASP A 209 26.23 -9.16 -43.09
N GLY A 210 25.91 -10.19 -43.88
CA GLY A 210 26.81 -10.83 -44.84
C GLY A 210 27.49 -12.10 -44.32
N LEU A 211 27.13 -12.56 -43.13
CA LEU A 211 27.59 -13.80 -42.49
C LEU A 211 26.40 -14.78 -42.39
N THR A 212 26.70 -16.09 -42.27
CA THR A 212 25.67 -17.14 -42.23
C THR A 212 26.11 -18.25 -41.28
N ASP A 213 25.15 -18.92 -40.63
CA ASP A 213 25.39 -20.09 -39.77
C ASP A 213 26.45 -19.84 -38.68
N GLY A 214 27.30 -20.81 -38.36
CA GLY A 214 28.41 -20.66 -37.41
C GLY A 214 29.51 -19.65 -37.81
N ALA A 215 29.38 -18.94 -38.94
CA ALA A 215 30.20 -17.78 -39.26
C ALA A 215 29.53 -16.45 -38.87
N ASP A 216 28.24 -16.48 -38.53
CA ASP A 216 27.44 -15.38 -38.01
C ASP A 216 27.71 -15.20 -36.49
N PRO A 217 28.13 -14.01 -36.02
CA PRO A 217 28.34 -13.73 -34.61
C PRO A 217 27.11 -13.97 -33.73
N ALA A 218 25.89 -13.90 -34.30
CA ALA A 218 24.63 -14.15 -33.62
C ALA A 218 24.30 -15.65 -33.44
N CYS A 219 25.21 -16.56 -33.82
CA CYS A 219 25.01 -18.02 -33.77
C CYS A 219 25.90 -18.77 -32.76
N GLY A 220 26.76 -18.08 -32.01
CA GLY A 220 27.55 -18.69 -30.93
C GLY A 220 26.95 -18.40 -29.55
N ILE A 221 27.06 -19.36 -28.62
CA ILE A 221 26.94 -19.07 -27.17
C ILE A 221 28.00 -18.00 -26.83
N PRO A 222 27.69 -16.97 -26.02
CA PRO A 222 28.69 -16.00 -25.60
C PRO A 222 29.94 -16.69 -25.04
N ALA A 223 31.12 -16.21 -25.40
CA ALA A 223 32.37 -16.87 -24.99
C ALA A 223 32.60 -16.84 -23.47
N ASN A 224 31.79 -16.09 -22.74
CA ASN A 224 31.82 -15.92 -21.30
C ASN A 224 30.52 -16.37 -20.63
N ASP A 225 29.82 -17.32 -21.25
CA ASP A 225 28.61 -17.94 -20.71
C ASP A 225 28.89 -18.69 -19.40
N ASP A 226 29.95 -19.49 -19.38
CA ASP A 226 30.38 -20.18 -18.16
C ASP A 226 31.27 -19.29 -17.28
N ARG A 227 31.13 -19.40 -15.94
CA ARG A 227 32.00 -18.69 -14.99
C ARG A 227 33.49 -18.97 -15.22
N ALA A 228 33.83 -20.19 -15.62
CA ALA A 228 35.22 -20.59 -15.91
C ALA A 228 35.84 -19.75 -17.04
N ASP A 229 35.01 -19.31 -17.98
CA ASP A 229 35.38 -18.55 -19.17
C ASP A 229 35.14 -17.05 -19.02
N ALA A 230 34.88 -16.59 -17.79
CA ALA A 230 34.67 -15.17 -17.46
C ALA A 230 35.73 -14.26 -18.12
N VAL A 231 35.24 -13.24 -18.84
CA VAL A 231 36.10 -12.27 -19.54
C VAL A 231 36.94 -11.51 -18.53
N VAL A 232 38.26 -11.52 -18.73
CA VAL A 232 39.19 -10.80 -17.86
C VAL A 232 39.18 -9.32 -18.21
N VAL A 233 38.69 -8.50 -17.28
CA VAL A 233 38.83 -7.06 -17.36
C VAL A 233 40.29 -6.70 -17.09
N ALA A 234 41.02 -6.29 -18.13
CA ALA A 234 42.46 -6.06 -18.03
C ALA A 234 42.83 -4.67 -17.46
N ALA A 235 41.95 -3.68 -17.61
CA ALA A 235 42.15 -2.32 -17.14
C ALA A 235 40.81 -1.58 -17.04
N LEU A 236 40.77 -0.53 -16.21
CA LEU A 236 39.65 0.40 -16.09
C LEU A 236 39.97 1.73 -16.81
N PRO A 237 38.97 2.44 -17.37
CA PRO A 237 37.57 2.01 -17.53
C PRO A 237 37.44 0.88 -18.56
N PHE A 238 36.48 0.00 -18.33
CA PHE A 238 36.14 -1.11 -19.21
C PHE A 238 34.71 -0.95 -19.72
N THR A 239 34.51 -1.30 -20.99
CA THR A 239 33.22 -1.32 -21.65
C THR A 239 33.20 -2.53 -22.58
N ASP A 240 32.13 -3.31 -22.51
CA ASP A 240 31.79 -4.35 -23.48
C ASP A 240 30.33 -4.20 -23.92
N GLY A 241 30.06 -4.47 -25.19
CA GLY A 241 28.75 -4.27 -25.80
C GLY A 241 28.37 -2.84 -26.23
N PRO A 242 27.11 -2.60 -26.62
CA PRO A 242 26.00 -3.55 -26.61
C PRO A 242 26.21 -4.74 -27.57
N PHE A 243 25.98 -5.97 -27.10
CA PHE A 243 26.01 -7.20 -27.91
C PHE A 243 24.77 -8.05 -27.64
N ILE A 244 24.42 -8.98 -28.53
CA ILE A 244 23.23 -9.82 -28.37
C ILE A 244 23.56 -11.03 -27.49
N MET A 245 22.78 -11.25 -26.43
CA MET A 245 22.94 -12.32 -25.43
C MET A 245 22.36 -13.68 -25.90
N LYS A 246 22.34 -13.96 -27.22
CA LYS A 246 21.61 -15.11 -27.75
C LYS A 246 22.30 -16.42 -27.36
N ASN A 247 21.53 -17.39 -26.87
CA ASN A 247 21.97 -18.71 -26.39
C ASN A 247 22.88 -18.67 -25.16
N ALA A 248 22.93 -17.56 -24.40
CA ALA A 248 23.50 -17.63 -23.06
C ALA A 248 22.66 -18.60 -22.21
N THR A 249 23.32 -19.44 -21.43
CA THR A 249 22.70 -20.45 -20.57
C THR A 249 22.93 -20.11 -19.10
N SER A 250 22.27 -20.85 -18.23
CA SER A 250 22.62 -20.85 -16.80
C SER A 250 23.40 -22.12 -16.52
N GLU A 251 24.67 -22.00 -16.11
CA GLU A 251 25.50 -23.14 -15.75
C GLU A 251 24.94 -23.84 -14.49
N SER A 252 24.97 -25.18 -14.46
CA SER A 252 24.55 -25.94 -13.29
C SER A 252 25.43 -25.62 -12.08
N GLY A 253 24.82 -25.14 -11.00
CA GLY A 253 25.52 -24.72 -9.79
C GLY A 253 26.01 -23.27 -9.81
N GLU A 254 25.56 -22.45 -10.77
CA GLU A 254 25.69 -21.00 -10.67
C GLU A 254 25.03 -20.47 -9.39
N PRO A 255 25.68 -19.54 -8.67
CA PRO A 255 25.07 -18.94 -7.50
C PRO A 255 23.90 -18.05 -7.93
N ARG A 256 22.83 -18.05 -7.12
CA ARG A 256 21.69 -17.14 -7.30
C ARG A 256 21.93 -15.85 -6.50
N PRO A 257 21.93 -14.67 -7.14
CA PRO A 257 22.02 -13.39 -6.45
C PRO A 257 20.85 -13.14 -5.50
N SER A 258 21.08 -12.45 -4.39
CA SER A 258 20.05 -12.23 -3.35
C SER A 258 18.86 -11.37 -3.82
N CYS A 259 19.08 -10.50 -4.81
CA CYS A 259 18.07 -9.59 -5.37
C CYS A 259 17.30 -10.17 -6.57
N ALA A 260 17.60 -11.40 -6.98
CA ALA A 260 16.95 -12.04 -8.12
C ALA A 260 15.69 -12.83 -7.70
N TYR A 261 14.61 -12.11 -7.34
CA TYR A 261 13.31 -12.69 -6.98
C TYR A 261 12.62 -13.30 -8.21
N GLY A 262 13.00 -14.53 -8.57
CA GLY A 262 12.56 -15.21 -9.80
C GLY A 262 13.69 -15.94 -10.53
N GLY A 263 14.95 -15.72 -10.12
CA GLY A 263 16.15 -16.27 -10.76
C GLY A 263 16.84 -15.27 -11.70
N VAL A 264 18.09 -15.58 -12.06
CA VAL A 264 18.81 -14.91 -13.16
C VAL A 264 19.04 -15.96 -14.23
N GLU A 265 18.46 -15.74 -15.40
CA GLU A 265 18.61 -16.63 -16.55
C GLU A 265 19.58 -16.05 -17.58
N ALA A 266 20.14 -16.93 -18.42
CA ALA A 266 21.00 -16.57 -19.54
C ALA A 266 22.18 -15.67 -19.12
N THR A 267 23.03 -16.19 -18.23
CA THR A 267 24.04 -15.35 -17.56
C THR A 267 25.36 -15.29 -18.34
N VAL A 268 26.07 -14.18 -18.20
CA VAL A 268 27.44 -14.03 -18.70
C VAL A 268 28.34 -13.49 -17.60
N TRP A 269 29.60 -13.90 -17.64
CA TRP A 269 30.55 -13.66 -16.57
C TRP A 269 31.73 -12.77 -16.97
N TYR A 270 32.10 -11.86 -16.08
CA TYR A 270 33.35 -11.10 -16.16
C TYR A 270 34.15 -11.29 -14.87
N ARG A 271 35.46 -11.08 -14.92
CA ARG A 271 36.29 -11.03 -13.71
C ARG A 271 37.31 -9.91 -13.72
N PHE A 272 37.57 -9.35 -12.55
CA PHE A 272 38.53 -8.27 -12.35
C PHE A 272 39.31 -8.45 -11.05
N THR A 273 40.61 -8.15 -11.08
CA THR A 273 41.48 -8.11 -9.89
C THR A 273 42.12 -6.72 -9.81
N PRO A 274 41.62 -5.81 -8.94
CA PRO A 274 42.22 -4.50 -8.79
C PRO A 274 43.66 -4.60 -8.23
N THR A 275 44.51 -3.64 -8.62
CA THR A 275 45.91 -3.59 -8.15
C THR A 275 46.11 -2.70 -6.93
N GLU A 276 45.12 -1.89 -6.60
CA GLU A 276 45.05 -0.98 -5.46
C GLU A 276 43.62 -1.01 -4.91
N ASP A 277 43.44 -0.71 -3.62
CA ASP A 277 42.10 -0.61 -3.04
C ASP A 277 41.34 0.53 -3.73
N ALA A 278 40.13 0.24 -4.21
CA ALA A 278 39.34 1.20 -4.97
C ALA A 278 37.84 0.96 -4.75
N VAL A 279 37.02 1.99 -5.03
CA VAL A 279 35.60 1.77 -5.27
C VAL A 279 35.40 1.52 -6.75
N LEU A 280 34.68 0.46 -7.08
CA LEU A 280 34.31 0.11 -8.43
C LEU A 280 32.83 0.35 -8.63
N ILE A 281 32.49 0.89 -9.80
CA ILE A 281 31.12 1.05 -10.26
C ILE A 281 30.96 0.13 -11.45
N ALA A 282 30.01 -0.80 -11.35
CA ALA A 282 29.64 -1.74 -12.37
C ALA A 282 28.20 -1.44 -12.81
N ASP A 283 27.94 -1.34 -14.10
CA ASP A 283 26.60 -1.06 -14.62
C ASP A 283 26.33 -1.72 -15.96
N THR A 284 25.05 -1.87 -16.28
CA THR A 284 24.55 -2.42 -17.55
C THR A 284 23.85 -1.36 -18.41
N ILE A 285 24.20 -0.08 -18.20
CA ILE A 285 23.55 1.04 -18.86
C ILE A 285 23.78 0.96 -20.37
N GLY A 286 22.70 1.04 -21.14
CA GLY A 286 22.72 0.85 -22.59
C GLY A 286 22.15 -0.49 -23.08
N SER A 287 21.76 -1.39 -22.17
CA SER A 287 21.02 -2.62 -22.48
C SER A 287 19.55 -2.36 -22.87
N ASN A 288 18.91 -3.23 -23.64
CA ASN A 288 17.51 -3.03 -24.09
C ASN A 288 16.47 -3.95 -23.41
N PHE A 289 16.83 -4.56 -22.28
CA PHE A 289 15.99 -5.43 -21.47
C PHE A 289 16.31 -5.23 -19.98
N ASP A 290 15.47 -5.80 -19.11
CA ASP A 290 15.65 -5.70 -17.67
C ASP A 290 16.81 -6.58 -17.22
N THR A 291 17.85 -5.95 -16.69
CA THR A 291 19.12 -6.63 -16.33
C THR A 291 19.28 -6.80 -14.84
N ILE A 292 19.96 -7.88 -14.45
CA ILE A 292 20.42 -8.15 -13.10
C ILE A 292 21.95 -8.21 -13.13
N LEU A 293 22.59 -7.54 -12.18
CA LEU A 293 24.04 -7.50 -12.01
C LEU A 293 24.39 -7.91 -10.58
N ALA A 294 25.14 -9.00 -10.44
CA ALA A 294 25.67 -9.44 -9.15
C ALA A 294 27.19 -9.46 -9.13
N VAL A 295 27.77 -9.06 -8.00
CA VAL A 295 29.20 -9.03 -7.76
C VAL A 295 29.55 -10.08 -6.72
N TRP A 296 30.53 -10.91 -7.05
CA TRP A 296 30.98 -12.04 -6.23
C TRP A 296 32.47 -11.91 -5.93
N ALA A 297 32.88 -12.13 -4.68
CA ALA A 297 34.27 -12.25 -4.29
C ALA A 297 34.67 -13.73 -4.16
N GLU A 298 35.85 -14.11 -4.66
CA GLU A 298 36.42 -15.43 -4.37
C GLU A 298 36.69 -15.59 -2.86
N SER A 299 36.12 -16.65 -2.27
CA SER A 299 36.42 -17.12 -0.92
C SER A 299 36.81 -18.59 -0.96
N GLY A 300 38.11 -18.87 -1.10
CA GLY A 300 38.62 -20.22 -1.29
C GLY A 300 38.15 -20.84 -2.61
N SER A 301 37.33 -21.89 -2.54
CA SER A 301 36.69 -22.51 -3.72
C SER A 301 35.23 -22.08 -3.94
N ARG A 302 34.69 -21.21 -3.10
CA ARG A 302 33.31 -20.70 -3.16
C ARG A 302 33.30 -19.22 -3.58
N LEU A 303 32.15 -18.75 -4.04
CA LEU A 303 31.89 -17.34 -4.26
C LEU A 303 31.07 -16.80 -3.09
N ARG A 304 31.43 -15.62 -2.59
CA ARG A 304 30.65 -14.87 -1.61
C ARG A 304 30.07 -13.65 -2.30
N GLU A 305 28.77 -13.44 -2.18
CA GLU A 305 28.11 -12.25 -2.73
C GLU A 305 28.67 -10.99 -2.04
N VAL A 306 29.06 -10.00 -2.85
CA VAL A 306 29.47 -8.67 -2.39
C VAL A 306 28.27 -7.73 -2.43
N GLY A 307 27.39 -7.93 -3.41
CA GLY A 307 26.13 -7.25 -3.56
C GLY A 307 25.58 -7.50 -4.96
N CYS A 308 24.31 -7.18 -5.15
CA CYS A 308 23.68 -7.24 -6.46
C CYS A 308 22.66 -6.12 -6.60
N ASP A 309 22.29 -5.84 -7.84
CA ASP A 309 21.28 -4.87 -8.20
C ASP A 309 20.45 -5.38 -9.39
N TYR A 310 19.20 -4.95 -9.47
CA TYR A 310 18.26 -5.35 -10.52
C TYR A 310 17.45 -4.16 -11.05
N GLY A 311 18.11 -3.03 -11.31
CA GLY A 311 17.57 -2.03 -12.22
C GLY A 311 17.57 -0.58 -11.73
N TYR A 312 17.92 0.30 -12.64
CA TYR A 312 17.84 1.76 -12.60
C TYR A 312 16.65 2.24 -13.45
N ASP A 313 15.97 3.32 -13.01
CA ASP A 313 14.77 3.91 -13.61
C ASP A 313 14.83 4.13 -15.14
N GLY A 314 13.74 3.76 -15.81
CA GLY A 314 13.48 3.91 -17.25
C GLY A 314 12.32 3.01 -17.73
N ALA A 315 12.03 3.04 -19.04
CA ALA A 315 11.10 2.07 -19.65
C ALA A 315 11.67 0.63 -19.75
N ILE A 316 12.91 0.44 -19.27
CA ILE A 316 13.78 -0.75 -19.27
C ILE A 316 14.71 -0.63 -18.05
N TYR A 317 14.74 -1.61 -17.14
CA TYR A 317 15.46 -1.59 -15.87
C TYR A 317 16.93 -2.04 -16.01
N GLN A 318 17.89 -1.13 -15.86
CA GLN A 318 19.33 -1.43 -16.05
C GLN A 318 20.10 -1.42 -14.73
N ALA A 319 20.72 -2.53 -14.32
CA ALA A 319 21.39 -2.62 -13.02
C ALA A 319 22.68 -1.77 -12.92
N ARG A 320 22.94 -1.21 -11.74
CA ARG A 320 24.18 -0.50 -11.39
C ARG A 320 24.50 -0.65 -9.91
N ILE A 321 25.73 -1.07 -9.62
CA ILE A 321 26.23 -1.25 -8.25
C ILE A 321 27.60 -0.59 -8.05
N ALA A 322 27.77 0.05 -6.89
CA ALA A 322 29.05 0.55 -6.42
C ALA A 322 29.50 -0.23 -5.18
N PHE A 323 30.74 -0.74 -5.19
CA PHE A 323 31.29 -1.52 -4.09
C PHE A 323 32.79 -1.28 -3.89
N ARG A 324 33.28 -1.58 -2.68
CA ARG A 324 34.71 -1.52 -2.35
C ARG A 324 35.42 -2.79 -2.77
N ALA A 325 36.45 -2.63 -3.58
CA ALA A 325 37.29 -3.70 -4.07
C ALA A 325 38.69 -3.62 -3.45
N THR A 326 39.15 -4.73 -2.87
CA THR A 326 40.46 -4.83 -2.21
C THR A 326 41.55 -5.23 -3.21
N ALA A 327 42.71 -4.58 -3.14
CA ALA A 327 43.86 -4.88 -3.98
C ALA A 327 44.23 -6.37 -3.93
N GLY A 328 44.30 -7.01 -5.10
CA GLY A 328 44.67 -8.41 -5.25
C GLY A 328 43.56 -9.43 -5.01
N GLN A 329 42.35 -9.01 -4.61
CA GLN A 329 41.17 -9.87 -4.54
C GLN A 329 40.52 -9.99 -5.93
N THR A 330 40.17 -11.18 -6.38
CA THR A 330 39.41 -11.35 -7.63
C THR A 330 37.91 -11.21 -7.35
N TYR A 331 37.26 -10.42 -8.19
CA TYR A 331 35.81 -10.25 -8.22
C TYR A 331 35.26 -10.79 -9.54
N TYR A 332 34.13 -11.48 -9.46
CA TYR A 332 33.35 -11.96 -10.60
C TYR A 332 32.06 -11.14 -10.70
N PHE A 333 31.66 -10.84 -11.93
CA PHE A 333 30.42 -10.14 -12.25
C PHE A 333 29.54 -11.09 -13.04
N GLN A 334 28.38 -11.41 -12.48
CA GLN A 334 27.35 -12.23 -13.11
C GLN A 334 26.28 -11.29 -13.65
N LEU A 335 26.08 -11.29 -14.97
CA LEU A 335 25.10 -10.43 -15.63
C LEU A 335 24.07 -11.31 -16.32
N GLY A 336 22.80 -11.00 -16.14
CA GLY A 336 21.69 -11.65 -16.84
C GLY A 336 20.44 -10.80 -16.71
N GLY A 337 19.26 -11.41 -16.64
CA GLY A 337 18.03 -10.70 -16.35
C GLY A 337 16.82 -11.35 -16.99
N PHE A 338 15.84 -10.54 -17.40
CA PHE A 338 14.58 -10.99 -17.98
C PHE A 338 14.52 -10.62 -19.47
N PRO A 339 15.14 -11.42 -20.37
CA PRO A 339 15.25 -11.10 -21.79
C PRO A 339 13.90 -11.05 -22.51
N PHE A 340 12.83 -11.60 -21.93
CA PHE A 340 11.47 -11.58 -22.49
C PHE A 340 10.80 -10.20 -22.47
N TYR A 341 11.29 -9.26 -21.66
CA TYR A 341 10.83 -7.86 -21.66
C TYR A 341 11.59 -6.97 -22.67
N ALA A 342 12.48 -7.55 -23.48
CA ALA A 342 13.27 -6.82 -24.46
C ALA A 342 12.38 -6.18 -25.55
N ARG A 343 12.72 -4.95 -25.95
CA ARG A 343 12.17 -4.33 -27.17
C ARG A 343 13.07 -4.70 -28.36
N GLY A 344 12.87 -5.90 -28.89
CA GLY A 344 13.76 -6.51 -29.91
C GLY A 344 14.71 -7.54 -29.30
N LEU A 345 15.74 -7.97 -30.04
CA LEU A 345 16.73 -8.93 -29.53
C LEU A 345 17.41 -8.42 -28.24
N PRO A 346 17.58 -9.26 -27.19
CA PRO A 346 18.17 -8.85 -25.91
C PRO A 346 19.64 -8.50 -26.10
N SER A 347 19.94 -7.22 -26.00
CA SER A 347 21.26 -6.64 -26.12
C SER A 347 21.76 -6.15 -24.76
N LEU A 348 22.89 -6.70 -24.31
CA LEU A 348 23.53 -6.36 -23.04
C LEU A 348 24.74 -5.45 -23.29
N ALA A 349 24.85 -4.41 -22.47
CA ALA A 349 26.06 -3.62 -22.29
C ALA A 349 26.62 -3.86 -20.89
N PHE A 350 27.94 -3.84 -20.72
CA PHE A 350 28.59 -3.89 -19.42
C PHE A 350 29.68 -2.85 -19.31
N HIS A 351 29.67 -2.11 -18.21
CA HIS A 351 30.63 -1.08 -17.88
C HIS A 351 31.24 -1.36 -16.50
N LEU A 352 32.56 -1.18 -16.39
CA LEU A 352 33.26 -1.23 -15.11
C LEU A 352 34.24 -0.08 -15.03
N VAL A 353 34.07 0.79 -14.03
CA VAL A 353 34.90 1.99 -13.85
C VAL A 353 35.31 2.16 -12.39
N ALA A 354 36.39 2.90 -12.15
CA ALA A 354 36.76 3.30 -10.79
C ALA A 354 35.97 4.56 -10.39
N GLY A 355 35.33 4.51 -9.22
CA GLY A 355 34.58 5.62 -8.63
C GLY A 355 35.37 6.35 -7.54
N VAL A 356 34.96 7.57 -7.22
CA VAL A 356 35.44 8.32 -6.05
C VAL A 356 34.26 8.48 -5.10
N PRO A 357 34.14 7.66 -4.04
CA PRO A 357 33.02 7.77 -3.11
C PRO A 357 33.06 9.12 -2.39
N PRO A 358 31.90 9.64 -1.97
CA PRO A 358 31.85 10.78 -1.05
C PRO A 358 32.58 10.45 0.26
N ALA A 359 33.14 11.47 0.92
CA ALA A 359 33.99 11.26 2.10
C ALA A 359 33.27 10.60 3.28
N ASN A 360 31.94 10.71 3.31
CA ASN A 360 31.06 10.17 4.33
C ASN A 360 30.21 8.99 3.84
N ASP A 361 30.69 8.31 2.79
CA ASP A 361 30.19 7.02 2.32
C ASP A 361 30.22 5.96 3.42
N GLN A 362 31.31 5.87 4.19
CA GLN A 362 31.42 4.88 5.25
C GLN A 362 30.76 5.37 6.54
N TYR A 363 30.01 4.49 7.21
CA TYR A 363 29.49 4.70 8.56
C TYR A 363 30.60 5.01 9.59
N THR A 364 31.85 4.63 9.35
CA THR A 364 32.98 5.03 10.22
C THR A 364 33.46 6.46 9.96
N ASP A 365 33.18 7.01 8.78
CA ASP A 365 33.65 8.31 8.28
C ASP A 365 32.53 9.39 8.29
N VAL A 366 31.58 9.27 9.23
CA VAL A 366 30.42 10.16 9.36
C VAL A 366 30.79 11.65 9.39
N THR A 367 30.17 12.44 8.50
CA THR A 367 30.29 13.90 8.53
C THR A 367 29.64 14.47 9.80
N THR A 368 30.41 15.23 10.58
CA THR A 368 29.88 15.89 11.80
C THR A 368 29.31 17.25 11.48
N ILE A 369 28.02 17.43 11.74
CA ILE A 369 27.32 18.70 11.61
C ILE A 369 27.70 19.57 12.83
N ALA A 370 28.40 20.67 12.58
CA ALA A 370 28.93 21.53 13.65
C ALA A 370 27.92 22.56 14.17
N ALA A 371 26.97 23.00 13.34
CA ALA A 371 25.95 24.00 13.67
C ALA A 371 24.77 23.92 12.70
N LEU A 372 23.62 24.47 13.12
CA LEU A 372 22.41 24.63 12.30
C LEU A 372 22.19 26.12 11.94
N PRO A 373 21.57 26.44 10.79
CA PRO A 373 21.18 25.50 9.73
C PRO A 373 22.41 24.93 9.01
N PHE A 374 22.28 23.71 8.53
CA PHE A 374 23.31 22.98 7.80
C PHE A 374 22.79 22.63 6.41
N THR A 375 23.66 22.75 5.41
CA THR A 375 23.41 22.28 4.05
C THR A 375 24.69 21.62 3.55
N ASP A 376 24.54 20.46 2.91
CA ASP A 376 25.60 19.80 2.16
C ASP A 376 25.07 19.25 0.84
N THR A 377 25.98 19.07 -0.12
CA THR A 377 25.69 18.42 -1.40
C THR A 377 26.75 17.35 -1.65
N ALA A 378 26.32 16.14 -1.93
CA ALA A 378 27.20 14.99 -2.17
C ALA A 378 26.80 14.26 -3.45
N ASP A 379 27.79 13.93 -4.28
CA ASP A 379 27.62 13.01 -5.39
C ASP A 379 27.64 11.57 -4.84
N THR A 380 26.50 10.89 -4.86
CA THR A 380 26.34 9.52 -4.36
C THR A 380 26.54 8.48 -5.46
N ASP A 381 26.94 8.87 -6.69
CA ASP A 381 27.16 7.94 -7.79
C ASP A 381 28.13 6.81 -7.42
N ALA A 382 29.14 7.09 -6.60
CA ALA A 382 30.13 6.13 -6.14
C ALA A 382 29.97 5.76 -4.66
N ALA A 383 28.88 6.16 -4.00
CA ALA A 383 28.62 5.74 -2.63
C ALA A 383 28.27 4.25 -2.60
N THR A 384 28.70 3.57 -1.56
CA THR A 384 28.58 2.14 -1.35
C THR A 384 27.60 1.89 -0.21
N THR A 385 26.74 0.89 -0.34
CA THR A 385 25.96 0.40 0.80
C THR A 385 26.78 -0.69 1.50
N GLN A 386 27.24 -0.42 2.73
CA GLN A 386 28.09 -1.37 3.43
C GLN A 386 27.27 -2.54 3.99
N PHE A 387 27.84 -3.74 3.96
CA PHE A 387 27.27 -4.89 4.64
C PHE A 387 27.11 -4.60 6.14
N GLY A 388 25.91 -4.84 6.68
CA GLY A 388 25.59 -4.57 8.08
C GLY A 388 25.16 -3.12 8.38
N GLU A 389 25.03 -2.25 7.38
CA GLU A 389 24.29 -1.01 7.59
C GLU A 389 22.86 -1.29 8.06
N PRO A 390 22.33 -0.48 9.00
CA PRO A 390 21.00 -0.71 9.51
C PRO A 390 19.97 -0.51 8.40
N ARG A 391 18.98 -1.39 8.37
CA ARG A 391 17.86 -1.32 7.43
C ARG A 391 16.81 -0.38 7.99
N SER A 392 16.57 0.71 7.27
CA SER A 392 15.51 1.66 7.62
C SER A 392 14.13 1.05 7.38
N GLY A 393 13.16 1.29 8.28
CA GLY A 393 11.78 0.87 8.08
C GLY A 393 11.08 1.55 6.89
N CYS A 394 11.67 2.63 6.37
CA CYS A 394 11.17 3.38 5.22
C CYS A 394 11.82 2.99 3.90
N SER A 395 12.64 1.93 3.90
CA SER A 395 13.09 1.26 2.67
C SER A 395 12.68 -0.21 2.73
N TYR A 396 11.81 -0.63 1.81
CA TYR A 396 11.22 -1.96 1.80
C TYR A 396 12.20 -3.00 1.22
N TYR A 397 12.21 -4.22 1.78
CA TYR A 397 13.03 -5.40 1.41
C TYR A 397 14.57 -5.28 1.48
N ASP A 398 15.19 -4.25 0.88
CA ASP A 398 16.63 -4.25 0.58
C ASP A 398 17.47 -3.12 1.23
N GLY A 399 16.85 -2.25 2.06
CA GLY A 399 17.56 -1.20 2.79
C GLY A 399 17.86 0.05 1.95
N VAL A 400 18.67 0.98 2.46
CA VAL A 400 18.97 2.24 1.75
C VAL A 400 20.17 2.05 0.83
N SER A 401 20.04 2.44 -0.44
CA SER A 401 21.08 2.28 -1.47
C SER A 401 21.99 3.51 -1.55
N SER A 402 23.27 3.31 -1.87
CA SER A 402 24.26 4.39 -2.11
C SER A 402 24.34 5.40 -0.96
N THR A 403 24.57 4.89 0.25
CA THR A 403 24.39 5.64 1.49
C THR A 403 25.53 6.60 1.80
N VAL A 404 25.15 7.71 2.45
CA VAL A 404 26.07 8.66 3.09
C VAL A 404 25.58 8.99 4.48
N TRP A 405 26.54 9.27 5.37
CA TRP A 405 26.28 9.37 6.79
C TRP A 405 26.62 10.75 7.35
N TYR A 406 25.71 11.30 8.16
CA TYR A 406 25.92 12.51 8.94
C TYR A 406 25.62 12.26 10.42
N ARG A 407 26.18 13.07 11.32
CA ARG A 407 25.81 13.08 12.73
C ARG A 407 25.68 14.47 13.29
N PHE A 408 24.76 14.62 14.24
CA PHE A 408 24.53 15.87 14.96
C PHE A 408 24.23 15.61 16.43
N THR A 409 24.75 16.48 17.30
CA THR A 409 24.45 16.49 18.73
C THR A 409 23.89 17.86 19.09
N PRO A 410 22.57 18.01 19.29
CA PRO A 410 21.98 19.29 19.63
C PRO A 410 22.44 19.73 21.03
N SER A 411 22.66 21.03 21.21
CA SER A 411 23.06 21.60 22.50
C SER A 411 21.89 21.86 23.46
N GLN A 412 20.67 21.83 22.94
CA GLN A 412 19.40 22.07 23.63
C GLN A 412 18.33 21.18 23.00
N ASP A 413 17.28 20.87 23.73
CA ASP A 413 16.12 20.17 23.18
C ASP A 413 15.52 21.01 22.05
N ALA A 414 15.27 20.38 20.89
CA ALA A 414 14.76 21.06 19.72
C ALA A 414 14.03 20.09 18.79
N LEU A 415 13.00 20.58 18.11
CA LEU A 415 12.45 19.92 16.93
C LEU A 415 13.43 20.13 15.78
N LEU A 416 13.99 19.06 15.22
CA LEU A 416 14.87 19.13 14.07
C LEU A 416 14.10 18.77 12.80
N LEU A 417 14.32 19.55 11.75
CA LEU A 417 13.81 19.32 10.41
C LEU A 417 14.97 18.86 9.53
N ALA A 418 14.84 17.65 8.99
CA ALA A 418 15.78 17.05 8.06
C ALA A 418 15.10 16.91 6.69
N ASP A 419 15.77 17.36 5.64
CA ASP A 419 15.16 17.60 4.32
C ASP A 419 16.19 17.34 3.21
N THR A 420 15.81 16.55 2.20
CA THR A 420 16.67 16.24 1.04
C THR A 420 16.18 16.85 -0.28
N THR A 421 15.27 17.82 -0.21
CA THR A 421 14.72 18.55 -1.36
C THR A 421 15.83 19.20 -2.16
N GLY A 422 15.72 19.11 -3.48
CA GLY A 422 16.77 19.57 -4.41
C GLY A 422 17.76 18.48 -4.81
N SER A 423 17.61 17.26 -4.30
CA SER A 423 18.24 16.07 -4.87
C SER A 423 17.65 15.75 -6.25
N ASP A 424 18.44 15.12 -7.12
CA ASP A 424 18.01 14.77 -8.49
C ASP A 424 17.55 13.31 -8.62
N PHE A 425 17.22 12.67 -7.51
CA PHE A 425 16.80 11.27 -7.40
C PHE A 425 15.90 11.05 -6.17
N ASP A 426 15.16 9.93 -6.12
CA ASP A 426 14.30 9.58 -4.99
C ASP A 426 15.12 9.22 -3.77
N THR A 427 15.00 10.03 -2.72
CA THR A 427 15.85 9.90 -1.53
C THR A 427 15.16 9.14 -0.41
N VAL A 428 15.94 8.43 0.39
CA VAL A 428 15.54 7.92 1.70
C VAL A 428 16.33 8.67 2.76
N LEU A 429 15.65 9.05 3.84
CA LEU A 429 16.22 9.74 4.99
C LEU A 429 15.83 8.98 6.25
N ALA A 430 16.82 8.38 6.91
CA ALA A 430 16.63 7.66 8.18
C ALA A 430 17.47 8.30 9.29
N VAL A 431 16.85 8.49 10.45
CA VAL A 431 17.46 9.05 11.66
C VAL A 431 17.62 7.95 12.69
N TRP A 432 18.83 7.83 13.21
CA TRP A 432 19.23 6.80 14.14
C TRP A 432 19.79 7.41 15.42
N THR A 433 19.70 6.66 16.53
CA THR A 433 20.40 6.98 17.76
C THR A 433 21.08 5.76 18.36
N GLN A 434 22.11 5.96 19.17
CA GLN A 434 22.78 4.84 19.84
C GLN A 434 21.88 4.23 20.91
N SER A 435 21.76 2.90 20.87
CA SER A 435 21.12 2.07 21.88
C SER A 435 22.13 1.07 22.47
N LYS A 436 21.69 0.26 23.43
CA LYS A 436 22.51 -0.81 24.02
C LYS A 436 22.86 -1.92 22.99
N PHE A 437 22.05 -2.07 21.94
CA PHE A 437 22.15 -3.15 20.95
C PHE A 437 22.61 -2.66 19.57
N GLY A 438 23.13 -1.43 19.46
CA GLY A 438 23.50 -0.81 18.19
C GLY A 438 22.69 0.43 17.89
N LEU A 439 22.54 0.81 16.62
CA LEU A 439 21.68 1.92 16.22
C LEU A 439 20.20 1.52 16.31
N ALA A 440 19.41 2.37 16.96
CA ALA A 440 17.95 2.27 16.96
C ALA A 440 17.37 3.37 16.07
N GLU A 441 16.43 3.01 15.20
CA GLU A 441 15.73 3.97 14.34
C GLU A 441 14.87 4.90 15.21
N VAL A 442 14.99 6.20 14.97
CA VAL A 442 14.24 7.27 15.65
C VAL A 442 13.06 7.71 14.77
N ALA A 443 13.33 7.89 13.48
CA ALA A 443 12.37 8.30 12.48
C ALA A 443 12.96 8.01 11.10
N CYS A 444 12.11 7.78 10.09
CA CYS A 444 12.54 7.68 8.71
C CYS A 444 11.46 8.21 7.77
N THR A 445 11.83 8.53 6.54
CA THR A 445 10.89 8.86 5.47
C THR A 445 11.57 8.62 4.11
N SER A 446 10.78 8.58 3.04
CA SER A 446 11.29 8.54 1.67
C SER A 446 10.59 9.58 0.80
N GLY A 447 11.26 9.99 -0.26
CA GLY A 447 10.73 10.88 -1.30
C GLY A 447 9.81 10.17 -2.28
N TYR A 448 9.39 8.92 -2.01
CA TYR A 448 8.68 8.12 -3.00
C TYR A 448 7.19 8.43 -3.02
N GLY A 449 6.76 9.12 -4.08
CA GLY A 449 5.36 9.24 -4.43
C GLY A 449 4.91 8.07 -5.28
N TYR A 450 4.08 7.18 -4.74
CA TYR A 450 3.60 5.96 -5.42
C TYR A 450 2.81 6.24 -6.73
N TYR A 451 2.54 7.50 -7.11
CA TYR A 451 1.73 7.86 -8.29
C TYR A 451 2.11 9.18 -9.02
N GLY A 452 3.39 9.55 -9.12
CA GLY A 452 3.83 10.74 -9.89
C GLY A 452 4.25 10.45 -11.34
N PRO A 453 3.91 11.29 -12.35
CA PRO A 453 4.53 11.19 -13.68
C PRO A 453 6.03 11.57 -13.61
N PRO A 454 6.92 10.91 -14.38
CA PRO A 454 8.39 11.04 -14.30
C PRO A 454 8.98 12.39 -14.76
N THR A 455 8.21 13.47 -14.80
CA THR A 455 8.61 14.77 -15.40
C THR A 455 8.83 15.90 -14.39
N GLU A 456 8.59 15.70 -13.10
CA GLU A 456 8.90 16.67 -12.05
C GLU A 456 10.11 16.18 -11.23
N LEU A 457 10.89 17.10 -10.64
CA LEU A 457 12.01 16.72 -9.76
C LEU A 457 11.44 15.82 -8.65
N PRO A 458 12.06 14.65 -8.37
CA PRO A 458 11.54 13.75 -7.35
C PRO A 458 11.46 14.49 -6.00
N PRO A 459 10.35 14.36 -5.25
CA PRO A 459 10.22 15.06 -3.98
C PRO A 459 11.31 14.56 -3.04
N GLY A 460 12.06 15.47 -2.41
CA GLY A 460 13.02 15.08 -1.39
C GLY A 460 12.31 14.46 -0.19
N ALA A 461 12.94 13.48 0.45
CA ALA A 461 12.56 12.98 1.76
C ALA A 461 12.65 14.09 2.83
N ARG A 462 11.54 14.33 3.55
CA ARG A 462 11.45 15.36 4.60
C ARG A 462 10.80 14.79 5.86
N LEU A 463 11.43 14.96 7.02
CA LEU A 463 10.85 14.58 8.31
C LEU A 463 11.25 15.57 9.42
N ALA A 464 10.39 15.72 10.42
CA ALA A 464 10.74 16.37 11.67
C ALA A 464 10.69 15.39 12.85
N PHE A 465 11.60 15.57 13.82
CA PHE A 465 11.63 14.74 15.03
C PHE A 465 12.14 15.52 16.24
N GLN A 466 11.71 15.12 17.44
CA GLN A 466 12.16 15.73 18.68
C GLN A 466 13.56 15.23 19.06
N ALA A 467 14.52 16.15 19.11
CA ALA A 467 15.90 15.85 19.46
C ALA A 467 16.22 16.33 20.88
N THR A 468 16.83 15.47 21.69
CA THR A 468 17.21 15.76 23.09
C THR A 468 18.64 16.30 23.18
N ALA A 469 18.84 17.35 23.97
CA ALA A 469 20.14 17.97 24.22
C ALA A 469 21.19 16.95 24.64
N GLY A 470 22.33 16.94 23.95
CA GLY A 470 23.47 16.06 24.25
C GLY A 470 23.32 14.62 23.75
N GLN A 471 22.18 14.22 23.20
CA GLN A 471 22.03 12.94 22.50
C GLN A 471 22.55 13.05 21.07
N THR A 472 23.36 12.10 20.61
CA THR A 472 23.83 12.11 19.21
C THR A 472 22.85 11.37 18.32
N TYR A 473 22.52 12.01 17.20
CA TYR A 473 21.71 11.45 16.13
C TYR A 473 22.57 11.24 14.88
N TYR A 474 22.33 10.13 14.18
CA TYR A 474 22.98 9.78 12.92
C TYR A 474 21.93 9.83 11.82
N PHE A 475 22.29 10.36 10.66
CA PHE A 475 21.43 10.46 9.50
C PHE A 475 22.03 9.57 8.41
N GLN A 476 21.28 8.57 7.99
CA GLN A 476 21.58 7.73 6.83
C GLN A 476 20.75 8.25 5.67
N LEU A 477 21.42 8.69 4.61
CA LEU A 477 20.78 9.21 3.41
C LEU A 477 21.25 8.43 2.20
N GLY A 478 20.35 8.14 1.28
CA GLY A 478 20.66 7.46 0.04
C GLY A 478 19.41 7.40 -0.83
N GLY A 479 19.34 6.44 -1.74
CA GLY A 479 18.16 6.22 -2.58
C GLY A 479 17.36 4.99 -2.19
N LEU A 480 16.17 4.88 -2.76
CA LEU A 480 15.41 3.62 -2.72
C LEU A 480 16.05 2.59 -3.63
N PRO A 481 15.96 1.29 -3.31
CA PRO A 481 16.48 0.21 -4.15
C PRO A 481 15.72 0.07 -5.48
N TYR A 482 14.55 0.70 -5.61
CA TYR A 482 13.75 0.74 -6.82
C TYR A 482 13.81 2.14 -7.44
N GLY A 483 14.25 2.25 -8.70
CA GLY A 483 14.26 3.52 -9.44
C GLY A 483 15.63 4.19 -9.48
N ARG A 484 15.67 5.54 -9.48
CA ARG A 484 16.93 6.28 -9.48
C ARG A 484 17.52 6.28 -8.06
N SER A 485 18.37 5.32 -7.73
CA SER A 485 18.86 5.10 -6.35
C SER A 485 20.06 5.95 -5.92
N PHE A 486 20.57 6.82 -6.81
CA PHE A 486 21.77 7.62 -6.60
C PHE A 486 21.77 8.86 -7.48
N GLY A 487 22.64 9.82 -7.16
CA GLY A 487 22.84 11.05 -7.91
C GLY A 487 23.42 12.15 -7.05
N ASN A 488 23.09 13.40 -7.37
CA ASN A 488 23.49 14.53 -6.54
C ASN A 488 22.50 14.71 -5.40
N LEU A 489 22.88 14.24 -4.20
CA LEU A 489 22.14 14.41 -2.97
C LEU A 489 22.31 15.84 -2.45
N THR A 490 21.21 16.49 -2.09
CA THR A 490 21.23 17.70 -1.25
C THR A 490 20.68 17.32 0.12
N PHE A 491 21.35 17.73 1.21
CA PHE A 491 20.87 17.51 2.57
C PHE A 491 20.83 18.81 3.35
N HIS A 492 19.67 19.08 3.95
CA HIS A 492 19.43 20.19 4.87
C HIS A 492 19.09 19.66 6.26
N LEU A 493 19.68 20.27 7.29
CA LEU A 493 19.28 20.06 8.68
C LEU A 493 19.13 21.41 9.36
N GLU A 494 17.97 21.67 9.95
CA GLU A 494 17.69 22.89 10.68
C GLU A 494 16.75 22.68 11.87
N VAL A 495 16.49 23.75 12.62
CA VAL A 495 15.48 23.72 13.68
C VAL A 495 14.11 23.94 13.05
N GLY A 496 13.23 22.95 13.21
CA GLY A 496 11.84 23.05 12.79
C GLY A 496 11.10 24.12 13.58
N ILE A 497 10.32 24.95 12.89
CA ILE A 497 9.48 25.99 13.50
C ILE A 497 8.03 25.55 13.30
N PRO A 498 7.35 25.08 14.36
CA PRO A 498 5.96 24.67 14.23
C PRO A 498 5.08 25.80 13.68
N PRO A 499 4.06 25.48 12.88
CA PRO A 499 3.14 26.47 12.33
C PRO A 499 2.46 27.27 13.45
N ALA A 500 2.01 28.49 13.14
CA ALA A 500 1.43 29.39 14.15
C ALA A 500 0.19 28.81 14.85
N ASN A 501 -0.51 27.91 14.17
CA ASN A 501 -1.70 27.22 14.65
C ASN A 501 -1.42 25.78 15.10
N ASP A 502 -0.17 25.43 15.38
CA ASP A 502 0.23 24.17 16.00
C ASP A 502 -0.44 23.96 17.37
N THR A 503 -0.53 25.04 18.14
CA THR A 503 -1.15 25.00 19.47
C THR A 503 -2.65 25.31 19.42
N PHE A 504 -3.42 24.71 20.31
CA PHE A 504 -4.83 25.02 20.57
C PHE A 504 -5.04 26.52 20.85
N ALA A 505 -4.14 27.14 21.61
CA ALA A 505 -4.18 28.58 21.85
C ALA A 505 -3.89 29.42 20.58
N GLY A 506 -3.10 28.87 19.66
CA GLY A 506 -2.76 29.41 18.36
C GLY A 506 -3.82 29.19 17.27
N ALA A 507 -4.94 28.52 17.59
CA ALA A 507 -5.95 28.14 16.61
C ALA A 507 -6.35 29.29 15.66
N VAL A 508 -6.33 29.03 14.35
CA VAL A 508 -6.71 30.04 13.34
C VAL A 508 -8.18 30.42 13.52
N ASN A 509 -8.45 31.72 13.62
CA ASN A 509 -9.81 32.21 13.71
C ASN A 509 -10.45 32.29 12.32
N ILE A 510 -11.43 31.44 12.05
CA ILE A 510 -12.18 31.47 10.80
C ILE A 510 -13.19 32.63 10.85
N PRO A 511 -13.08 33.64 9.96
CA PRO A 511 -13.92 34.83 10.02
C PRO A 511 -15.34 34.61 9.44
N GLY A 512 -15.51 33.56 8.63
CA GLY A 512 -16.74 33.22 7.92
C GLY A 512 -16.50 32.04 6.99
N VAL A 513 -17.58 31.47 6.46
CA VAL A 513 -17.57 30.35 5.51
C VAL A 513 -18.17 30.80 4.16
N PRO A 514 -17.73 30.26 3.00
CA PRO A 514 -16.70 29.22 2.86
C PRO A 514 -15.29 29.71 3.24
N PHE A 515 -14.48 28.82 3.77
CA PHE A 515 -13.10 29.05 4.19
C PHE A 515 -12.20 27.94 3.68
N THR A 516 -11.02 28.31 3.18
CA THR A 516 -9.97 27.37 2.77
C THR A 516 -8.64 27.89 3.28
N HIS A 517 -7.85 27.01 3.88
CA HIS A 517 -6.51 27.33 4.37
C HIS A 517 -5.61 26.09 4.30
N SER A 518 -4.39 26.25 3.81
CA SER A 518 -3.39 25.19 3.78
C SER A 518 -2.19 25.61 4.62
N VAL A 519 -1.61 24.65 5.34
CA VAL A 519 -0.45 24.85 6.20
C VAL A 519 0.41 23.59 6.20
N ASP A 520 1.72 23.76 6.08
CA ASP A 520 2.70 22.66 6.21
C ASP A 520 2.69 22.14 7.66
N THR A 521 2.28 20.88 7.85
CA THR A 521 2.24 20.23 9.16
C THR A 521 3.50 19.43 9.48
N LEU A 522 4.52 19.44 8.62
CA LEU A 522 5.77 18.71 8.82
C LEU A 522 6.47 19.02 10.14
N THR A 523 6.34 20.26 10.61
CA THR A 523 6.93 20.69 11.89
C THR A 523 5.89 20.90 12.98
N ALA A 524 4.63 20.50 12.74
CA ALA A 524 3.61 20.52 13.78
C ALA A 524 3.90 19.46 14.85
N THR A 525 3.41 19.70 16.06
CA THR A 525 3.65 18.92 17.26
C THR A 525 2.34 18.73 18.03
N ALA A 526 2.18 17.58 18.67
CA ALA A 526 1.08 17.37 19.60
C ALA A 526 1.38 18.04 20.95
N GLU A 527 0.43 18.83 21.46
CA GLU A 527 0.54 19.44 22.78
C GLU A 527 0.29 18.44 23.92
N VAL A 528 0.83 18.75 25.11
CA VAL A 528 0.46 17.99 26.31
C VAL A 528 -1.03 18.16 26.59
N ASP A 529 -1.71 17.06 26.89
CA ASP A 529 -3.16 16.97 27.06
C ASP A 529 -3.97 17.23 25.78
N GLU A 530 -3.32 17.25 24.60
CA GLU A 530 -4.02 17.22 23.33
C GLU A 530 -4.82 15.92 23.17
N PRO A 531 -6.14 15.98 22.90
CA PRO A 531 -6.94 14.77 22.76
C PRO A 531 -6.57 14.01 21.48
N LEU A 532 -6.45 12.69 21.62
CA LEU A 532 -6.51 11.78 20.48
C LEU A 532 -7.96 11.69 19.98
N SER A 533 -8.16 11.89 18.69
CA SER A 533 -9.47 11.74 18.06
C SER A 533 -9.98 10.31 18.22
N ARG A 534 -11.24 10.12 18.62
CA ARG A 534 -11.87 8.79 18.69
C ARG A 534 -11.88 8.06 17.34
N CYS A 535 -11.88 8.79 16.23
CA CYS A 535 -11.82 8.20 14.90
C CYS A 535 -10.47 7.56 14.59
N LEU A 536 -9.38 7.95 15.27
CA LEU A 536 -8.06 7.33 15.09
C LEU A 536 -7.88 6.07 15.94
N TYR A 537 -8.67 5.92 17.01
CA TYR A 537 -8.63 4.76 17.89
C TYR A 537 -8.98 3.45 17.16
N TYR A 538 -9.95 3.50 16.25
CA TYR A 538 -10.37 2.33 15.46
C TYR A 538 -9.35 1.96 14.37
N GLU A 539 -8.52 2.91 13.94
CA GLU A 539 -7.52 2.75 12.88
C GLU A 539 -6.14 2.31 13.40
N GLY A 540 -5.97 2.16 14.72
CA GLY A 540 -4.67 1.84 15.33
C GLY A 540 -3.59 2.91 15.07
N ALA A 541 -4.02 4.16 14.84
CA ALA A 541 -3.17 5.25 14.41
C ALA A 541 -2.90 6.25 15.55
N ASP A 542 -1.66 6.74 15.64
CA ASP A 542 -1.28 7.84 16.52
C ASP A 542 -1.24 9.16 15.71
N ALA A 543 -1.95 10.19 16.17
CA ALA A 543 -1.78 11.55 15.65
C ALA A 543 -0.51 12.17 16.24
N ALA A 544 0.50 12.44 15.42
CA ALA A 544 1.76 13.04 15.89
C ALA A 544 2.00 14.50 15.42
N ALA A 545 1.15 15.05 14.54
CA ALA A 545 1.28 16.40 13.99
C ALA A 545 -0.10 16.98 13.66
N THR A 546 -0.53 17.98 14.42
CA THR A 546 -1.87 18.56 14.37
C THR A 546 -1.83 20.07 14.33
N VAL A 547 -2.83 20.66 13.71
CA VAL A 547 -3.04 22.10 13.68
C VAL A 547 -4.48 22.42 14.02
N TRP A 548 -4.69 23.57 14.64
CA TRP A 548 -5.96 23.97 15.21
C TRP A 548 -6.62 25.12 14.45
N TYR A 549 -7.93 25.02 14.28
CA TYR A 549 -8.79 26.08 13.77
C TYR A 549 -9.95 26.31 14.74
N ARG A 550 -10.57 27.49 14.70
CA ARG A 550 -11.79 27.78 15.46
C ARG A 550 -12.80 28.58 14.66
N PHE A 551 -14.07 28.29 14.87
CA PHE A 551 -15.19 28.98 14.23
C PHE A 551 -16.35 29.18 15.21
N THR A 552 -17.16 30.22 15.00
CA THR A 552 -18.38 30.47 15.77
C THR A 552 -19.49 30.86 14.80
N PRO A 553 -20.41 29.95 14.45
CA PRO A 553 -21.49 30.26 13.54
C PRO A 553 -22.44 31.29 14.16
N SER A 554 -23.00 32.17 13.32
CA SER A 554 -23.94 33.20 13.77
C SER A 554 -25.40 32.72 13.83
N THR A 555 -25.69 31.56 13.26
CA THR A 555 -27.01 30.93 13.13
C THR A 555 -26.85 29.43 13.22
N ASP A 556 -27.87 28.71 13.69
CA ASP A 556 -27.87 27.25 13.69
C ASP A 556 -27.74 26.75 12.26
N THR A 557 -26.78 25.86 12.01
CA THR A 557 -26.44 25.39 10.66
C THR A 557 -25.77 24.02 10.72
N VAL A 558 -25.65 23.36 9.58
CA VAL A 558 -24.78 22.19 9.44
C VAL A 558 -23.47 22.66 8.83
N LEU A 559 -22.36 22.39 9.49
CA LEU A 559 -21.04 22.68 8.97
C LEU A 559 -20.47 21.43 8.32
N LEU A 560 -19.83 21.62 7.17
CA LEU A 560 -19.04 20.62 6.47
C LEU A 560 -17.58 21.04 6.54
N ALA A 561 -16.74 20.19 7.14
CA ALA A 561 -15.30 20.34 7.11
C ALA A 561 -14.68 19.19 6.33
N ASP A 562 -13.70 19.50 5.49
CA ASP A 562 -12.99 18.50 4.70
C ASP A 562 -11.55 18.91 4.44
N THR A 563 -10.75 17.94 4.00
CA THR A 563 -9.37 18.16 3.53
C THR A 563 -9.20 17.94 2.03
N ILE A 564 -10.27 18.10 1.26
CA ILE A 564 -10.26 17.93 -0.20
C ILE A 564 -9.37 19.01 -0.83
N GLY A 565 -8.60 18.61 -1.85
CA GLY A 565 -7.59 19.46 -2.46
C GLY A 565 -6.23 19.39 -1.77
N THR A 566 -6.09 18.57 -0.72
CA THR A 566 -4.79 18.10 -0.24
C THR A 566 -4.17 17.23 -1.34
N LEU A 567 -3.46 17.88 -2.26
CA LEU A 567 -2.67 17.24 -3.31
C LEU A 567 -1.22 17.24 -2.84
N GLY A 568 -0.70 16.06 -2.51
CA GLY A 568 0.71 15.83 -2.24
C GLY A 568 1.18 14.63 -3.04
N GLU A 569 2.42 14.68 -3.53
CA GLU A 569 3.05 13.61 -4.31
C GLU A 569 3.18 12.30 -3.51
N VAL A 570 3.09 12.38 -2.18
CA VAL A 570 3.03 11.26 -1.22
C VAL A 570 1.62 11.13 -0.63
N SER A 571 1.04 9.93 -0.66
CA SER A 571 -0.26 9.61 -0.06
C SER A 571 -0.18 9.67 1.48
N TYR A 572 -0.47 10.82 2.09
CA TYR A 572 -0.70 10.92 3.54
C TYR A 572 -2.19 11.00 3.85
N ASN A 573 -2.63 10.21 4.82
CA ASN A 573 -4.01 10.22 5.30
C ASN A 573 -4.22 11.42 6.22
N THR A 574 -5.29 12.15 5.98
CA THR A 574 -5.67 13.30 6.82
C THR A 574 -6.83 12.93 7.73
N PHE A 575 -6.93 13.60 8.89
CA PHE A 575 -8.10 13.47 9.76
C PHE A 575 -8.60 14.85 10.21
N ILE A 576 -9.87 14.92 10.57
CA ILE A 576 -10.50 16.09 11.19
C ILE A 576 -11.19 15.63 12.47
N ALA A 577 -10.97 16.34 13.56
CA ALA A 577 -11.72 16.18 14.79
C ALA A 577 -12.30 17.53 15.23
N VAL A 578 -13.59 17.54 15.57
CA VAL A 578 -14.35 18.71 15.96
C VAL A 578 -14.62 18.67 17.45
N TYR A 579 -14.29 19.73 18.16
CA TYR A 579 -14.44 19.84 19.60
C TYR A 579 -15.23 21.08 20.01
N GLN A 580 -15.88 20.97 21.16
CA GLN A 580 -16.36 22.09 21.95
C GLN A 580 -15.63 22.14 23.29
N GLY A 581 -15.55 23.32 23.90
CA GLY A 581 -14.87 23.52 25.18
C GLY A 581 -14.09 24.83 25.19
N THR A 582 -13.26 25.01 26.22
CA THR A 582 -12.45 26.25 26.40
C THR A 582 -10.98 26.00 26.71
N SER A 583 -10.60 24.75 26.97
CA SER A 583 -9.23 24.33 27.24
C SER A 583 -9.04 22.88 26.82
N LEU A 584 -7.80 22.45 26.51
CA LEU A 584 -7.48 21.06 26.14
C LEU A 584 -8.04 20.03 27.14
N ALA A 585 -7.95 20.32 28.44
CA ALA A 585 -8.43 19.44 29.51
C ALA A 585 -9.96 19.29 29.58
N ASP A 586 -10.71 20.21 28.96
CA ASP A 586 -12.18 20.24 28.99
C ASP A 586 -12.79 20.11 27.58
N LEU A 587 -12.01 19.70 26.58
CA LEU A 587 -12.53 19.47 25.23
C LEU A 587 -13.43 18.25 25.21
N THR A 588 -14.62 18.42 24.66
CA THR A 588 -15.54 17.34 24.31
C THR A 588 -15.58 17.23 22.80
N GLN A 589 -15.23 16.07 22.26
CA GLN A 589 -15.34 15.80 20.83
C GLN A 589 -16.81 15.71 20.42
N VAL A 590 -17.18 16.50 19.42
CA VAL A 590 -18.53 16.61 18.86
C VAL A 590 -18.68 15.68 17.67
N ALA A 591 -17.68 15.66 16.80
CA ALA A 591 -17.63 14.81 15.62
C ALA A 591 -16.17 14.56 15.21
N CYS A 592 -15.92 13.57 14.36
CA CYS A 592 -14.65 13.43 13.65
C CYS A 592 -14.87 12.87 12.25
N GLY A 593 -13.80 12.87 11.46
CA GLY A 593 -13.72 12.40 10.07
C GLY A 593 -12.33 11.84 9.81
N VAL A 594 -12.27 10.64 9.23
CA VAL A 594 -11.05 10.02 8.65
C VAL A 594 -11.29 9.84 7.13
N PRO A 595 -10.25 9.61 6.32
CA PRO A 595 -10.41 9.61 4.87
C PRO A 595 -11.06 8.31 4.39
N SER A 596 -11.99 8.41 3.44
CA SER A 596 -12.33 7.27 2.57
C SER A 596 -11.17 7.01 1.58
N TYR A 597 -10.61 8.08 0.99
CA TYR A 597 -9.38 8.11 0.18
C TYR A 597 -9.06 9.57 -0.25
N PRO A 598 -7.82 10.10 -0.20
CA PRO A 598 -6.95 10.37 0.96
C PRO A 598 -7.40 11.57 1.85
N ALA A 599 -8.57 12.18 1.57
CA ALA A 599 -9.07 13.36 2.29
C ALA A 599 -10.16 13.00 3.32
N ALA A 600 -10.01 13.48 4.56
CA ALA A 600 -11.04 13.40 5.59
C ALA A 600 -12.20 14.35 5.31
N ARG A 601 -13.39 13.93 5.76
CA ARG A 601 -14.61 14.70 5.66
C ARG A 601 -15.48 14.48 6.90
N VAL A 602 -16.08 15.54 7.43
CA VAL A 602 -17.01 15.48 8.57
C VAL A 602 -18.07 16.54 8.43
N ALA A 603 -19.33 16.18 8.71
CA ALA A 603 -20.38 17.17 8.92
C ALA A 603 -21.01 17.00 10.30
N PHE A 604 -21.47 18.11 10.89
CA PHE A 604 -22.14 18.11 12.19
C PHE A 604 -23.06 19.32 12.33
N GLN A 605 -24.04 19.21 13.21
CA GLN A 605 -24.93 20.33 13.55
C GLN A 605 -24.22 21.29 14.50
N ALA A 606 -24.19 22.57 14.13
CA ALA A 606 -23.51 23.64 14.85
C ALA A 606 -24.49 24.71 15.32
N ASP A 607 -24.47 25.00 16.62
CA ASP A 607 -25.38 25.94 17.26
C ASP A 607 -24.88 27.39 17.17
N ALA A 608 -25.80 28.32 16.93
CA ALA A 608 -25.51 29.74 16.86
C ALA A 608 -24.81 30.25 18.14
N GLY A 609 -23.64 30.87 17.96
CA GLY A 609 -22.87 31.47 19.04
C GLY A 609 -22.03 30.50 19.87
N GLN A 610 -22.07 29.19 19.58
CA GLN A 610 -21.15 28.21 20.15
C GLN A 610 -19.82 28.21 19.38
N THR A 611 -18.68 28.25 20.07
CA THR A 611 -17.37 28.12 19.43
C THR A 611 -17.01 26.65 19.28
N TYR A 612 -16.63 26.27 18.06
CA TYR A 612 -16.11 24.94 17.72
C TYR A 612 -14.63 25.05 17.35
N TYR A 613 -13.85 24.06 17.76
CA TYR A 613 -12.44 23.90 17.44
C TYR A 613 -12.25 22.71 16.53
N PHE A 614 -11.39 22.83 15.52
CA PHE A 614 -11.07 21.78 14.57
C PHE A 614 -9.60 21.44 14.73
N GLN A 615 -9.32 20.20 15.11
CA GLN A 615 -8.00 19.59 15.07
C GLN A 615 -7.87 18.90 13.71
N VAL A 616 -6.88 19.30 12.95
CA VAL A 616 -6.61 18.77 11.60
C VAL A 616 -5.19 18.27 11.61
N GLY A 617 -4.96 17.06 11.12
CA GLY A 617 -3.62 16.49 11.10
C GLY A 617 -3.46 15.43 10.02
N VAL A 618 -2.25 14.91 9.95
CA VAL A 618 -1.91 13.74 9.15
C VAL A 618 -1.66 12.55 10.07
N PHE A 619 -1.95 11.34 9.61
CA PHE A 619 -1.69 10.11 10.35
C PHE A 619 -1.19 9.00 9.41
N SER A 620 -0.55 7.99 10.00
CA SER A 620 -0.08 6.78 9.32
C SER A 620 -0.57 5.54 10.07
N TYR A 621 -0.79 4.45 9.34
CA TYR A 621 -1.18 3.16 9.92
C TYR A 621 -0.01 2.52 10.64
N GLY A 622 -0.13 2.35 11.96
CA GLY A 622 0.87 1.66 12.77
C GLY A 622 0.69 0.15 12.70
N TYR A 623 1.33 -0.53 11.73
CA TYR A 623 1.54 -1.99 11.85
C TYR A 623 2.64 -2.26 12.90
N GLY A 624 2.35 -2.05 14.18
CA GLY A 624 3.09 -2.59 15.32
C GLY A 624 4.58 -2.21 15.50
N GLY A 625 5.13 -1.28 14.70
CA GLY A 625 6.51 -0.79 14.79
C GLY A 625 6.65 0.63 15.37
N PRO A 626 7.88 1.09 15.70
CA PRO A 626 8.11 2.47 16.10
C PRO A 626 7.67 3.45 15.00
N ILE A 627 7.12 4.58 15.44
CA ILE A 627 6.51 5.66 14.67
C ILE A 627 7.28 5.92 13.36
N TYR A 628 6.69 5.57 12.22
CA TYR A 628 7.17 5.99 10.89
C TYR A 628 7.28 7.50 10.89
N GLY A 629 8.45 8.03 10.53
CA GLY A 629 8.68 9.47 10.51
C GLY A 629 7.66 10.12 9.59
N MET A 630 6.73 10.88 10.18
CA MET A 630 5.69 11.52 9.41
C MET A 630 6.36 12.57 8.52
N GLY A 631 6.45 12.28 7.23
CA GLY A 631 6.51 13.34 6.24
C GLY A 631 5.20 14.10 6.41
N GLY A 632 5.23 15.20 7.17
CA GLY A 632 4.08 16.10 7.16
C GLY A 632 3.90 16.67 5.78
N GLY A 633 2.64 16.88 5.46
CA GLY A 633 2.22 17.43 4.19
C GLY A 633 1.62 18.81 4.36
N ASP A 634 1.05 19.32 3.28
CA ASP A 634 0.30 20.57 3.25
C ASP A 634 -1.21 20.29 3.26
N PRO A 635 -1.82 19.78 4.35
CA PRO A 635 -3.25 19.54 4.38
C PRO A 635 -3.99 20.85 4.09
N VAL A 636 -4.87 20.79 3.09
CA VAL A 636 -5.87 21.82 2.86
C VAL A 636 -6.98 21.58 3.87
N PHE A 637 -7.41 22.61 4.59
CA PHE A 637 -8.59 22.57 5.44
C PHE A 637 -9.67 23.47 4.84
N ASN A 638 -10.81 22.87 4.52
CA ASN A 638 -12.00 23.56 4.05
C ASN A 638 -13.08 23.54 5.12
N LEU A 639 -13.83 24.64 5.23
CA LEU A 639 -15.03 24.73 6.05
C LEU A 639 -16.12 25.48 5.28
N ASP A 640 -17.28 24.85 5.11
CA ASP A 640 -18.47 25.43 4.48
C ASP A 640 -19.76 25.10 5.24
N THR A 641 -20.87 25.73 4.88
CA THR A 641 -22.20 25.29 5.28
C THR A 641 -22.74 24.22 4.35
N LEU A 642 -23.29 23.15 4.91
CA LEU A 642 -24.02 22.14 4.15
C LEU A 642 -25.51 22.43 4.20
N ALA A 643 -26.14 22.56 3.02
CA ALA A 643 -27.59 22.67 2.94
C ALA A 643 -28.22 21.31 3.23
N VAL A 644 -29.09 21.25 4.23
CA VAL A 644 -29.88 20.06 4.56
C VAL A 644 -31.10 20.02 3.64
N PRO A 645 -31.24 19.02 2.75
CA PRO A 645 -32.43 18.88 1.93
C PRO A 645 -33.69 18.68 2.80
N SER A 646 -34.84 19.15 2.33
CA SER A 646 -36.10 18.89 3.02
C SER A 646 -36.59 17.48 2.72
N CYS A 647 -37.03 16.74 3.74
CA CYS A 647 -37.67 15.45 3.51
C CYS A 647 -39.14 15.59 3.09
N PRO A 648 -39.60 14.79 2.11
CA PRO A 648 -41.02 14.66 1.83
C PRO A 648 -41.75 13.95 3.00
N PRO A 649 -43.08 14.09 3.11
CA PRO A 649 -43.85 13.29 4.06
C PRO A 649 -43.67 11.77 3.79
N PRO A 650 -43.71 10.93 4.84
CA PRO A 650 -43.56 9.48 4.66
C PRO A 650 -44.70 8.95 3.79
N GLN A 651 -44.33 8.21 2.74
CA GLN A 651 -45.22 7.56 1.79
C GLN A 651 -45.54 6.13 2.23
N PHE A 652 -44.66 5.53 3.01
CA PHE A 652 -44.87 4.23 3.65
C PHE A 652 -44.39 4.27 5.10
N SER A 653 -44.92 3.34 5.90
CA SER A 653 -44.49 3.10 7.28
C SER A 653 -44.68 1.62 7.60
N VAL A 654 -43.65 1.01 8.14
CA VAL A 654 -43.61 -0.38 8.61
C VAL A 654 -43.37 -0.33 10.11
N GLU A 655 -44.29 -0.90 10.87
CA GLU A 655 -44.16 -1.04 12.33
C GLU A 655 -43.27 -2.25 12.64
N ASP A 656 -42.48 -2.14 13.71
CA ASP A 656 -41.66 -3.23 14.20
C ASP A 656 -42.02 -3.61 15.67
N PRO A 657 -42.02 -4.90 16.04
CA PRO A 657 -42.47 -5.35 17.36
C PRO A 657 -41.56 -4.99 18.53
N VAL A 658 -41.75 -3.81 19.14
CA VAL A 658 -41.04 -3.35 20.36
C VAL A 658 -40.65 -4.46 21.35
N GLY A 659 -39.36 -4.53 21.66
CA GLY A 659 -38.76 -5.42 22.64
C GLY A 659 -38.36 -6.79 22.09
N ASP A 660 -38.27 -6.93 20.77
CA ASP A 660 -37.71 -8.10 20.08
C ASP A 660 -36.25 -7.93 19.66
N GLY A 661 -35.66 -6.76 19.94
CA GLY A 661 -34.22 -6.56 19.89
C GLY A 661 -33.43 -7.72 20.52
N PHE A 662 -32.39 -8.14 19.83
CA PHE A 662 -31.53 -9.27 20.15
C PHE A 662 -30.08 -8.80 20.42
N GLY A 663 -29.21 -9.74 20.77
CA GLY A 663 -27.78 -9.46 20.95
C GLY A 663 -26.95 -10.69 20.64
N TYR A 664 -25.99 -10.54 19.74
CA TYR A 664 -25.11 -11.65 19.30
C TYR A 664 -24.15 -12.12 20.40
N PHE A 665 -23.91 -11.30 21.43
CA PHE A 665 -22.99 -11.60 22.53
C PHE A 665 -23.62 -11.25 23.90
N PRO A 666 -23.52 -12.14 24.92
CA PRO A 666 -23.87 -11.75 26.27
C PRO A 666 -22.89 -10.68 26.76
N PRO A 667 -23.36 -9.54 27.32
CA PRO A 667 -22.46 -8.50 27.80
C PRO A 667 -21.57 -9.03 28.93
N PRO A 668 -20.35 -8.50 29.10
CA PRO A 668 -19.51 -8.82 30.25
C PRO A 668 -20.27 -8.62 31.58
N PRO A 669 -20.04 -9.45 32.61
CA PRO A 669 -20.75 -9.33 33.89
C PRO A 669 -20.61 -7.93 34.50
N GLY A 670 -21.74 -7.24 34.67
CA GLY A 670 -21.80 -5.91 35.30
C GLY A 670 -21.85 -4.72 34.32
N VAL A 671 -21.82 -4.97 33.00
CA VAL A 671 -22.00 -3.93 31.98
C VAL A 671 -23.46 -3.96 31.49
N GLN A 672 -24.15 -2.82 31.58
CA GLN A 672 -25.45 -2.61 30.93
C GLN A 672 -25.17 -1.88 29.62
N ILE A 673 -25.31 -2.57 28.49
CA ILE A 673 -25.15 -1.97 27.15
C ILE A 673 -26.56 -1.63 26.64
N PRO A 674 -26.82 -0.41 26.15
CA PRO A 674 -28.10 -0.07 25.52
C PRO A 674 -28.34 -0.96 24.30
N MET A 675 -29.53 -1.55 24.22
CA MET A 675 -30.00 -2.25 23.02
C MET A 675 -30.87 -1.26 22.26
N HIS A 676 -30.50 -0.97 21.01
CA HIS A 676 -31.33 -0.20 20.10
C HIS A 676 -32.42 -1.12 19.55
N ASP A 677 -33.67 -0.72 19.74
CA ASP A 677 -34.91 -1.46 19.44
C ASP A 677 -35.76 -0.55 18.56
N ILE A 678 -35.93 -0.94 17.29
CA ILE A 678 -36.67 -0.22 16.27
C ILE A 678 -38.16 -0.38 16.60
N THR A 679 -38.90 0.71 16.49
CA THR A 679 -40.36 0.69 16.67
C THR A 679 -41.08 0.85 15.34
N SER A 680 -40.49 1.60 14.41
CA SER A 680 -41.02 1.76 13.07
C SER A 680 -39.98 2.30 12.10
N VAL A 681 -40.10 1.90 10.85
CA VAL A 681 -39.35 2.45 9.71
C VAL A 681 -40.34 3.08 8.75
N SER A 682 -40.12 4.34 8.41
CA SER A 682 -40.93 5.06 7.44
C SER A 682 -40.05 5.74 6.41
N GLY A 683 -40.57 5.95 5.21
CA GLY A 683 -39.79 6.65 4.20
C GLY A 683 -40.63 7.30 3.12
N GLY A 684 -40.00 8.18 2.36
CA GLY A 684 -40.61 8.85 1.23
C GLY A 684 -39.56 9.48 0.32
N SER A 685 -39.86 9.52 -0.97
CA SER A 685 -39.02 10.11 -2.01
C SER A 685 -39.63 11.40 -2.57
N ASP A 686 -38.77 12.32 -2.99
CA ASP A 686 -39.09 13.33 -3.97
C ASP A 686 -38.28 13.08 -5.26
N ARG A 687 -38.07 14.09 -6.11
CA ARG A 687 -37.31 13.91 -7.36
C ARG A 687 -35.80 13.77 -7.16
N GLU A 688 -35.27 14.18 -6.02
CA GLU A 688 -33.84 14.29 -5.76
C GLU A 688 -33.39 13.39 -4.61
N ASN A 689 -34.22 13.21 -3.59
CA ASN A 689 -33.84 12.54 -2.35
C ASN A 689 -34.87 11.49 -1.92
N PHE A 690 -34.37 10.38 -1.39
CA PHE A 690 -35.11 9.44 -0.57
C PHE A 690 -34.81 9.70 0.90
N CYS A 691 -35.85 9.91 1.70
CA CYS A 691 -35.72 10.06 3.15
C CYS A 691 -36.21 8.79 3.86
N LEU A 692 -35.35 8.19 4.68
CA LEU A 692 -35.66 7.04 5.52
C LEU A 692 -35.60 7.47 6.98
N THR A 693 -36.72 7.41 7.70
CA THR A 693 -36.80 7.72 9.14
C THR A 693 -37.02 6.44 9.93
N VAL A 694 -36.15 6.23 10.93
CA VAL A 694 -36.17 5.08 11.82
C VAL A 694 -36.41 5.58 13.24
N GLU A 695 -37.50 5.10 13.84
CA GLU A 695 -37.88 5.40 15.22
C GLU A 695 -37.40 4.27 16.13
N LEU A 696 -36.87 4.62 17.30
CA LEU A 696 -36.35 3.68 18.28
C LEU A 696 -37.02 3.87 19.66
N ALA A 697 -37.13 2.78 20.43
CA ALA A 697 -37.75 2.78 21.75
C ALA A 697 -36.90 3.51 22.81
N GLY A 698 -35.61 3.69 22.53
CA GLY A 698 -34.62 4.30 23.41
C GLY A 698 -33.85 5.44 22.74
N PRO A 699 -33.00 6.14 23.50
CA PRO A 699 -32.20 7.24 22.97
C PRO A 699 -31.17 6.75 21.95
N VAL A 700 -30.82 7.62 21.01
CA VAL A 700 -29.86 7.36 19.93
C VAL A 700 -29.01 8.60 19.67
N ASP A 701 -27.70 8.40 19.57
CA ASP A 701 -26.71 9.42 19.26
C ASP A 701 -25.96 9.06 17.96
N PRO A 702 -25.31 10.03 17.28
CA PRO A 702 -24.44 9.76 16.14
C PRO A 702 -23.35 8.70 16.42
N PRO A 703 -22.88 7.96 15.40
CA PRO A 703 -21.90 6.87 15.57
C PRO A 703 -20.60 7.34 16.26
N ASP A 704 -20.22 8.59 16.04
CA ASP A 704 -19.03 9.20 16.60
C ASP A 704 -19.31 10.07 17.82
N ALA A 705 -20.46 9.95 18.50
CA ALA A 705 -20.77 10.72 19.71
C ALA A 705 -19.95 10.29 20.94
N GLY A 706 -19.41 9.07 20.93
CA GLY A 706 -18.62 8.51 22.04
C GLY A 706 -19.46 8.26 23.30
N THR A 707 -20.76 8.01 23.13
CA THR A 707 -21.70 7.64 24.20
C THR A 707 -22.09 6.17 24.08
N ASP A 708 -22.68 5.60 25.13
CA ASP A 708 -23.25 4.25 25.07
C ASP A 708 -24.45 4.14 24.11
N GLN A 709 -24.97 5.28 23.60
CA GLN A 709 -26.11 5.37 22.69
C GLN A 709 -25.70 5.61 21.23
N ALA A 710 -24.41 5.59 20.93
CA ALA A 710 -23.90 5.79 19.58
C ALA A 710 -24.42 4.67 18.65
N LEU A 711 -25.12 5.03 17.59
CA LEU A 711 -25.72 4.08 16.68
C LEU A 711 -24.69 3.51 15.70
N THR A 712 -24.73 2.21 15.48
CA THR A 712 -24.21 1.59 14.25
C THR A 712 -25.38 1.08 13.42
N ALA A 713 -25.28 1.17 12.10
CA ALA A 713 -26.34 0.66 11.22
C ALA A 713 -25.77 0.23 9.86
N SER A 714 -26.43 -0.74 9.26
CA SER A 714 -26.18 -1.18 7.89
C SER A 714 -27.51 -1.27 7.17
N ILE A 715 -27.60 -0.65 6.00
CA ILE A 715 -28.80 -0.69 5.17
C ILE A 715 -28.38 -1.15 3.77
N ASP A 716 -28.96 -2.25 3.35
CA ASP A 716 -28.75 -2.82 2.02
C ASP A 716 -29.88 -2.38 1.09
N PHE A 717 -29.51 -1.97 -0.13
CA PHE A 717 -30.43 -1.58 -1.20
C PHE A 717 -30.23 -2.49 -2.42
N ASP A 718 -31.34 -2.96 -2.97
CA ASP A 718 -31.47 -3.69 -4.23
C ASP A 718 -32.33 -2.80 -5.13
N ILE A 719 -31.68 -2.16 -6.12
CA ILE A 719 -32.26 -1.09 -6.93
C ILE A 719 -32.93 -1.61 -8.20
N ASP A 720 -32.94 -2.92 -8.37
CA ASP A 720 -33.65 -3.56 -9.47
C ASP A 720 -34.62 -4.63 -8.96
N ALA A 721 -35.22 -5.37 -9.90
CA ALA A 721 -36.22 -6.39 -9.58
C ALA A 721 -35.64 -7.81 -9.62
N ASP A 722 -34.42 -7.97 -10.13
CA ASP A 722 -33.76 -9.23 -10.35
C ASP A 722 -32.86 -9.57 -9.16
N ARG A 723 -33.37 -10.42 -8.28
CA ARG A 723 -32.63 -10.87 -7.08
C ARG A 723 -31.36 -11.68 -7.39
N THR A 724 -31.05 -11.92 -8.68
CA THR A 724 -29.83 -12.60 -9.12
C THR A 724 -28.75 -11.63 -9.59
N THR A 725 -29.07 -10.36 -9.81
CA THR A 725 -28.11 -9.26 -9.91
C THR A 725 -27.80 -8.75 -8.51
N GLY A 726 -26.57 -8.34 -8.23
CA GLY A 726 -26.14 -8.00 -6.86
C GLY A 726 -25.80 -9.20 -5.96
N TRP A 727 -25.62 -8.96 -4.66
CA TRP A 727 -25.13 -9.96 -3.69
C TRP A 727 -26.18 -10.43 -2.68
N GLU A 728 -26.07 -11.71 -2.28
CA GLU A 728 -26.91 -12.26 -1.21
C GLU A 728 -26.46 -11.70 0.15
N SER A 729 -27.26 -10.81 0.72
CA SER A 729 -27.03 -10.29 2.06
C SER A 729 -27.69 -11.13 3.16
N TRP A 730 -27.08 -11.07 4.34
CA TRP A 730 -27.48 -11.75 5.56
C TRP A 730 -27.69 -10.73 6.66
N ILE A 731 -28.90 -10.20 6.75
CA ILE A 731 -29.30 -9.33 7.85
C ILE A 731 -29.87 -10.20 8.99
N CYS A 732 -29.36 -10.01 10.20
CA CYS A 732 -29.82 -10.72 11.41
C CYS A 732 -29.66 -12.24 11.37
N GLY A 733 -28.65 -12.74 10.66
CA GLY A 733 -28.35 -14.18 10.60
C GLY A 733 -29.34 -15.00 9.75
N ALA A 734 -30.14 -14.34 8.91
CA ALA A 734 -30.98 -15.00 7.92
C ALA A 734 -30.78 -14.37 6.53
N PRO A 735 -30.85 -15.16 5.43
CA PRO A 735 -30.80 -14.63 4.09
C PRO A 735 -32.09 -13.84 3.80
N ILE A 736 -31.93 -12.60 3.33
CA ILE A 736 -33.07 -11.72 3.01
C ILE A 736 -33.57 -11.89 1.57
N ASN A 737 -32.87 -12.67 0.74
CA ASN A 737 -33.23 -12.97 -0.65
C ASN A 737 -33.47 -11.69 -1.47
N MET A 738 -32.49 -10.78 -1.39
CA MET A 738 -32.33 -9.55 -2.17
C MET A 738 -31.01 -9.61 -2.94
N GLY A 739 -30.98 -8.97 -4.09
CA GLY A 739 -29.77 -8.74 -4.87
C GLY A 739 -29.13 -7.41 -4.51
N VAL A 740 -28.28 -7.36 -3.48
CA VAL A 740 -27.79 -6.08 -2.97
C VAL A 740 -26.83 -5.42 -3.96
N ASP A 741 -27.16 -4.19 -4.36
CA ASP A 741 -26.37 -3.35 -5.27
C ASP A 741 -25.58 -2.28 -4.52
N PHE A 742 -26.20 -1.68 -3.50
CA PHE A 742 -25.62 -0.61 -2.70
C PHE A 742 -25.81 -0.88 -1.22
N ASN A 743 -24.86 -0.41 -0.42
CA ASN A 743 -24.97 -0.39 1.01
C ASN A 743 -24.69 1.01 1.58
N VAL A 744 -25.46 1.36 2.60
CA VAL A 744 -25.21 2.51 3.47
C VAL A 744 -24.71 2.00 4.82
N TYR A 745 -23.43 2.27 5.10
CA TYR A 745 -22.76 1.85 6.33
C TYR A 745 -22.62 3.04 7.29
N MET A 746 -23.33 2.98 8.43
CA MET A 746 -23.11 3.86 9.58
C MET A 746 -22.12 3.21 10.55
N TYR A 747 -20.93 2.89 10.04
CA TYR A 747 -19.79 2.42 10.84
C TYR A 747 -18.67 3.46 10.74
N GLY A 748 -18.17 3.92 11.88
CA GLY A 748 -17.06 4.89 11.90
C GLY A 748 -17.50 6.35 11.83
N GLY A 749 -16.56 7.24 12.13
CA GLY A 749 -16.85 8.63 12.45
C GLY A 749 -16.57 9.61 11.32
N SER A 750 -17.65 10.03 10.68
CA SER A 750 -17.74 11.18 9.77
C SER A 750 -18.87 12.13 10.19
N GLY A 751 -19.19 12.16 11.50
CA GLY A 751 -20.33 12.88 12.05
C GLY A 751 -21.65 12.39 11.46
N ILE A 752 -22.37 13.30 10.81
CA ILE A 752 -23.66 13.02 10.16
C ILE A 752 -23.54 12.67 8.67
N LEU A 753 -22.33 12.57 8.12
CA LEU A 753 -22.11 12.06 6.77
C LEU A 753 -21.95 10.55 6.80
N VAL A 754 -22.79 9.86 6.03
CA VAL A 754 -22.79 8.40 5.95
C VAL A 754 -22.39 7.99 4.54
N PRO A 755 -21.27 7.29 4.34
CA PRO A 755 -20.83 6.88 3.01
C PRO A 755 -21.81 5.88 2.39
N ILE A 756 -21.96 5.97 1.06
CA ILE A 756 -22.75 5.04 0.25
C ILE A 756 -21.77 4.28 -0.63
N TYR A 757 -21.74 2.96 -0.47
CA TYR A 757 -20.83 2.10 -1.22
C TYR A 757 -21.61 1.28 -2.25
N PRO A 758 -21.20 1.28 -3.53
CA PRO A 758 -21.57 0.21 -4.44
C PRO A 758 -20.94 -1.10 -3.95
N TYR A 759 -21.67 -2.20 -4.04
CA TYR A 759 -21.16 -3.49 -3.59
C TYR A 759 -20.20 -4.08 -4.65
N TYR A 760 -18.90 -4.16 -4.34
CA TYR A 760 -17.88 -4.74 -5.23
C TYR A 760 -17.49 -6.17 -4.81
N PRO A 761 -17.41 -7.14 -5.74
CA PRO A 761 -16.72 -8.39 -5.47
C PRO A 761 -15.21 -8.12 -5.32
N TYR A 762 -14.56 -8.77 -4.36
CA TYR A 762 -13.09 -8.82 -4.23
C TYR A 762 -12.37 -9.46 -5.45
N TYR A 763 -13.07 -9.80 -6.54
CA TYR A 763 -12.60 -10.69 -7.60
C TYR A 763 -12.90 -10.25 -9.04
N GLU A 764 -13.50 -9.07 -9.28
CA GLU A 764 -13.53 -8.45 -10.61
C GLU A 764 -12.74 -7.14 -10.57
N GLU A 765 -12.15 -6.71 -11.69
CA GLU A 765 -11.27 -5.54 -11.73
C GLU A 765 -11.94 -4.35 -11.02
N PRO A 766 -11.32 -3.80 -9.95
CA PRO A 766 -11.90 -2.68 -9.25
C PRO A 766 -12.04 -1.54 -10.26
N LEU A 767 -13.29 -1.07 -10.47
CA LEU A 767 -13.46 0.26 -11.06
C LEU A 767 -12.58 1.22 -10.27
N PRO A 768 -11.86 2.15 -10.93
CA PRO A 768 -11.00 3.08 -10.22
C PRO A 768 -11.83 3.73 -9.11
N PRO A 769 -11.31 3.82 -7.87
CA PRO A 769 -12.04 4.41 -6.77
C PRO A 769 -12.57 5.78 -7.21
N PRO A 770 -13.81 6.13 -6.85
CA PRO A 770 -14.38 7.44 -7.20
C PRO A 770 -13.37 8.55 -6.86
N GLU A 771 -13.25 9.56 -7.73
CA GLU A 771 -12.30 10.64 -7.48
C GLU A 771 -12.52 11.23 -6.06
N PRO A 772 -11.44 11.50 -5.30
CA PRO A 772 -11.54 12.03 -3.94
C PRO A 772 -12.50 13.23 -3.86
N GLY A 773 -13.52 13.12 -3.00
CA GLY A 773 -14.55 14.14 -2.82
C GLY A 773 -15.84 13.96 -3.65
N ASN A 774 -15.87 12.99 -4.58
CA ASN A 774 -17.07 12.63 -5.34
C ASN A 774 -17.78 11.37 -4.84
N GLU A 775 -17.38 10.83 -3.69
CA GLU A 775 -18.13 9.73 -3.07
C GLU A 775 -19.56 10.18 -2.72
N PRO A 776 -20.59 9.38 -3.05
CA PRO A 776 -21.94 9.68 -2.64
C PRO A 776 -22.08 9.47 -1.12
N TYR A 777 -22.69 10.45 -0.44
CA TYR A 777 -23.00 10.38 0.99
C TYR A 777 -24.49 10.58 1.22
N ALA A 778 -25.01 9.88 2.22
CA ALA A 778 -26.28 10.21 2.86
C ALA A 778 -26.04 11.14 4.06
N LEU A 779 -27.06 11.91 4.43
CA LEU A 779 -27.05 12.75 5.64
C LEU A 779 -27.91 12.12 6.73
N ALA A 780 -27.34 11.85 7.91
CA ALA A 780 -28.04 11.28 9.06
C ALA A 780 -28.40 12.35 10.10
N LEU A 781 -29.68 12.69 10.22
CA LEU A 781 -30.16 13.65 11.21
C LEU A 781 -30.74 12.91 12.43
N PHE A 782 -30.34 13.28 13.63
CA PHE A 782 -30.78 12.63 14.88
C PHE A 782 -31.68 13.56 15.69
N ASP A 783 -32.81 13.04 16.22
CA ASP A 783 -33.76 13.79 17.07
C ASP A 783 -33.97 13.09 18.45
N GLY A 784 -32.92 12.45 18.95
CA GLY A 784 -32.86 11.85 20.27
C GLY A 784 -33.43 10.44 20.37
N THR A 785 -34.58 10.12 19.77
CA THR A 785 -35.13 8.74 19.69
C THR A 785 -35.37 8.26 18.26
N SER A 786 -34.92 9.03 17.28
CA SER A 786 -35.03 8.68 15.87
C SER A 786 -33.84 9.23 15.10
N PHE A 787 -33.61 8.63 13.94
CA PHE A 787 -32.73 9.22 12.93
C PHE A 787 -33.40 9.20 11.56
N THR A 788 -33.10 10.22 10.75
CA THR A 788 -33.54 10.33 9.36
C THR A 788 -32.31 10.35 8.46
N LEU A 789 -32.21 9.38 7.56
CA LEU A 789 -31.26 9.39 6.45
C LEU A 789 -31.85 10.11 5.26
N ILE A 790 -31.12 11.08 4.72
CA ILE A 790 -31.43 11.74 3.45
C ILE A 790 -30.44 11.21 2.43
N ILE A 791 -30.93 10.40 1.49
CA ILE A 791 -30.14 9.68 0.50
C ILE A 791 -30.41 10.29 -0.86
N PRO A 792 -29.41 10.83 -1.58
CA PRO A 792 -29.61 11.29 -2.95
C PRO A 792 -30.04 10.12 -3.84
N LEU A 793 -31.16 10.25 -4.57
CA LEU A 793 -31.64 9.18 -5.47
C LEU A 793 -30.62 8.87 -6.56
N SER A 794 -29.84 9.86 -7.00
CA SER A 794 -28.74 9.64 -7.95
C SER A 794 -27.68 8.67 -7.44
N ALA A 795 -27.54 8.50 -6.12
CA ALA A 795 -26.65 7.51 -5.53
C ALA A 795 -27.25 6.09 -5.52
N LEU A 796 -28.57 5.96 -5.65
CA LEU A 796 -29.33 4.70 -5.70
C LEU A 796 -29.78 4.35 -7.14
N GLY A 797 -29.07 4.83 -8.16
CA GLY A 797 -29.42 4.58 -9.57
C GLY A 797 -30.53 5.47 -10.15
N GLY A 798 -31.11 6.39 -9.35
CA GLY A 798 -32.03 7.43 -9.79
C GLY A 798 -33.52 7.08 -9.75
N ASP A 799 -33.87 5.84 -9.43
CA ASP A 799 -35.25 5.37 -9.23
C ASP A 799 -35.58 5.32 -7.73
N ASP A 800 -36.85 5.57 -7.38
CA ASP A 800 -37.35 5.44 -6.01
C ASP A 800 -38.05 4.10 -5.73
N THR A 801 -38.04 3.18 -6.69
CA THR A 801 -38.47 1.79 -6.56
C THR A 801 -37.29 0.86 -6.32
N PHE A 802 -37.18 0.35 -5.10
CA PHE A 802 -36.10 -0.54 -4.68
C PHE A 802 -36.56 -1.37 -3.49
N ASN A 803 -35.84 -2.46 -3.23
CA ASN A 803 -35.97 -3.21 -1.99
C ASN A 803 -34.86 -2.77 -1.04
N PHE A 804 -35.18 -2.69 0.24
CA PHE A 804 -34.16 -2.44 1.24
C PHE A 804 -34.43 -3.24 2.51
N ALA A 805 -33.37 -3.53 3.23
CA ALA A 805 -33.43 -4.13 4.54
C ALA A 805 -32.31 -3.54 5.40
N MET A 806 -32.49 -3.53 6.71
CA MET A 806 -31.53 -2.90 7.58
C MET A 806 -31.36 -3.58 8.92
N ASN A 807 -30.19 -3.38 9.51
CA ASN A 807 -29.95 -3.61 10.92
C ASN A 807 -29.40 -2.37 11.60
N VAL A 808 -29.69 -2.27 12.89
CA VAL A 808 -29.11 -1.29 13.81
C VAL A 808 -28.40 -2.02 14.94
N GLY A 809 -27.40 -1.38 15.51
CA GLY A 809 -26.57 -1.91 16.58
C GLY A 809 -25.95 -0.78 17.41
N GLY A 810 -25.14 -1.18 18.38
CA GLY A 810 -24.33 -0.26 19.18
C GLY A 810 -22.83 -0.32 18.81
N PRO A 811 -21.99 0.51 19.44
CA PRO A 811 -20.59 0.71 19.03
C PRO A 811 -19.67 -0.47 19.39
N PHE A 812 -20.17 -1.46 20.15
CA PHE A 812 -19.42 -2.65 20.61
C PHE A 812 -20.18 -3.96 20.39
N MET A 813 -21.23 -3.94 19.56
CA MET A 813 -22.10 -5.08 19.29
C MET A 813 -22.28 -5.25 17.79
N GLY A 814 -22.55 -6.48 17.35
CA GLY A 814 -23.25 -6.68 16.07
C GLY A 814 -24.68 -6.12 16.15
N ALA A 815 -25.47 -6.34 15.10
CA ALA A 815 -26.88 -5.95 15.06
C ALA A 815 -27.61 -6.27 16.39
N THR A 816 -28.26 -5.26 16.97
CA THR A 816 -29.17 -5.38 18.11
C THR A 816 -30.61 -5.49 17.65
N ASP A 817 -30.93 -4.99 16.48
CA ASP A 817 -32.27 -5.12 15.90
C ASP A 817 -32.23 -4.98 14.37
N CYS A 818 -33.29 -5.40 13.69
CA CYS A 818 -33.43 -5.24 12.26
C CYS A 818 -34.86 -5.20 11.76
N VAL A 819 -35.00 -4.51 10.64
CA VAL A 819 -36.28 -4.38 9.95
C VAL A 819 -36.12 -4.71 8.46
N PRO A 820 -37.03 -5.53 7.92
CA PRO A 820 -38.03 -6.33 8.65
C PRO A 820 -37.36 -7.55 9.32
N ASN A 821 -38.01 -8.12 10.33
CA ASN A 821 -37.63 -9.37 10.98
C ASN A 821 -37.64 -10.59 10.01
N GLY A 822 -36.64 -10.64 9.11
CA GLY A 822 -36.54 -11.55 7.97
C GLY A 822 -37.25 -11.02 6.72
N GLY A 823 -36.47 -10.76 5.65
CA GLY A 823 -36.96 -10.28 4.36
C GLY A 823 -36.56 -8.84 4.08
N PHE A 824 -37.39 -8.11 3.32
CA PHE A 824 -37.11 -6.75 2.90
C PHE A 824 -38.37 -5.88 2.83
N ILE A 825 -38.18 -4.58 2.91
CA ILE A 825 -39.20 -3.58 2.63
C ILE A 825 -39.06 -3.18 1.17
N HIS A 826 -40.17 -3.18 0.45
CA HIS A 826 -40.24 -2.55 -0.86
C HIS A 826 -40.58 -1.07 -0.66
N SER A 827 -39.80 -0.15 -1.23
CA SER A 827 -40.20 1.25 -1.29
C SER A 827 -41.53 1.36 -2.07
N PRO A 828 -42.40 2.32 -1.75
CA PRO A 828 -43.65 2.49 -2.47
C PRO A 828 -43.38 2.83 -3.93
N THR A 829 -44.26 2.37 -4.81
CA THR A 829 -44.23 2.76 -6.22
C THR A 829 -44.43 4.27 -6.32
N PRO A 830 -43.68 4.99 -7.17
CA PRO A 830 -43.79 6.43 -7.29
C PRO A 830 -45.25 6.80 -7.58
N ALA A 831 -45.76 7.79 -6.86
CA ALA A 831 -47.12 8.26 -7.04
C ALA A 831 -47.34 8.58 -8.53
N ALA A 832 -48.48 8.16 -9.07
CA ALA A 832 -48.77 8.38 -10.48
C ALA A 832 -48.70 9.89 -10.78
N ALA A 833 -48.14 10.27 -11.93
CA ALA A 833 -48.13 11.66 -12.36
C ALA A 833 -49.51 12.31 -12.15
N GLY A 834 -49.57 13.40 -11.38
CA GLY A 834 -50.80 14.09 -11.04
C GLY A 834 -51.57 13.61 -9.80
N ASP A 835 -51.15 12.53 -9.14
CA ASP A 835 -51.67 12.08 -7.83
C ASP A 835 -50.93 12.82 -6.72
N VAL A 836 -51.41 14.02 -6.38
CA VAL A 836 -50.71 14.92 -5.44
C VAL A 836 -51.03 14.62 -3.99
N ASN A 837 -51.97 13.72 -3.72
CA ASN A 837 -52.35 13.30 -2.37
C ASN A 837 -51.88 11.88 -2.00
N CYS A 838 -51.20 11.20 -2.92
CA CYS A 838 -50.67 9.84 -2.78
C CYS A 838 -51.75 8.79 -2.48
N ASP A 839 -53.00 8.98 -2.95
CA ASP A 839 -54.08 8.03 -2.68
C ASP A 839 -54.17 6.90 -3.74
N GLY A 840 -53.27 6.93 -4.74
CA GLY A 840 -53.18 5.99 -5.84
C GLY A 840 -54.13 6.31 -7.00
N LEU A 841 -54.87 7.43 -6.96
CA LEU A 841 -55.85 7.81 -7.97
C LEU A 841 -55.63 9.23 -8.47
N VAL A 842 -55.22 9.38 -9.73
CA VAL A 842 -55.16 10.69 -10.39
C VAL A 842 -56.57 11.17 -10.75
N ASN A 843 -57.14 12.10 -9.96
CA ASN A 843 -58.53 12.51 -10.12
C ASN A 843 -58.82 14.00 -9.78
N SER A 844 -60.10 14.39 -9.82
CA SER A 844 -60.51 15.77 -9.51
C SER A 844 -60.18 16.26 -8.08
N ILE A 845 -59.90 15.37 -7.13
CA ILE A 845 -59.43 15.73 -5.78
C ILE A 845 -58.03 16.34 -5.85
N ASP A 846 -57.12 15.77 -6.66
CA ASP A 846 -55.76 16.28 -6.89
C ASP A 846 -55.78 17.67 -7.51
N THR A 847 -56.66 17.84 -8.50
CA THR A 847 -56.93 19.14 -9.12
C THR A 847 -57.28 20.19 -8.06
N MET A 848 -58.20 19.85 -7.14
CA MET A 848 -58.63 20.77 -6.09
C MET A 848 -57.48 21.09 -5.13
N LEU A 849 -56.66 20.11 -4.77
CA LEU A 849 -55.51 20.27 -3.88
C LEU A 849 -54.43 21.17 -4.47
N ILE A 850 -54.10 21.02 -5.76
CA ILE A 850 -53.20 21.94 -6.47
C ILE A 850 -53.74 23.36 -6.47
N LEU A 851 -55.05 23.54 -6.69
CA LEU A 851 -55.67 24.87 -6.64
C LEU A 851 -55.65 25.46 -5.22
N GLN A 852 -55.80 24.64 -4.17
CA GLN A 852 -55.68 25.07 -2.78
C GLN A 852 -54.23 25.45 -2.43
N LEU A 853 -53.25 24.67 -2.88
CA LEU A 853 -51.82 24.96 -2.74
C LEU A 853 -51.47 26.29 -3.42
N PHE A 854 -51.88 26.47 -4.67
CA PHE A 854 -51.63 27.72 -5.42
C PHE A 854 -52.32 28.93 -4.77
N ALA A 855 -53.52 28.73 -4.21
CA ALA A 855 -54.23 29.74 -3.43
C ALA A 855 -53.65 29.97 -2.02
N ARG A 856 -52.61 29.22 -1.62
CA ARG A 856 -51.99 29.22 -0.30
C ARG A 856 -52.97 28.91 0.85
N LEU A 857 -53.97 28.10 0.55
CA LEU A 857 -54.91 27.57 1.54
C LEU A 857 -54.35 26.36 2.27
N VAL A 858 -53.41 25.66 1.65
CA VAL A 858 -52.58 24.60 2.24
C VAL A 858 -51.10 24.92 2.00
N PRO A 859 -50.18 24.59 2.94
CA PRO A 859 -48.76 24.93 2.84
C PRO A 859 -47.96 23.99 1.93
N SER A 860 -48.39 22.73 1.78
CA SER A 860 -47.77 21.69 0.95
C SER A 860 -48.80 20.60 0.63
N LEU A 861 -48.48 19.73 -0.34
CA LEU A 861 -49.25 18.52 -0.67
C LEU A 861 -48.40 17.26 -0.43
N PRO A 862 -49.01 16.12 -0.04
CA PRO A 862 -48.29 14.87 0.23
C PRO A 862 -47.36 14.41 -0.90
N CYS A 863 -47.86 14.37 -2.14
CA CYS A 863 -47.09 14.03 -3.34
C CYS A 863 -46.99 15.25 -4.28
N GLN A 864 -46.67 16.43 -3.74
CA GLN A 864 -46.61 17.65 -4.54
C GLN A 864 -45.68 17.53 -5.75
N TYR A 865 -44.58 16.78 -5.62
CA TYR A 865 -43.56 16.63 -6.67
C TYR A 865 -44.10 15.99 -7.95
N VAL A 866 -45.09 15.08 -7.88
CA VAL A 866 -45.73 14.50 -9.08
C VAL A 866 -46.81 15.42 -9.67
N GLY A 867 -47.06 16.56 -9.04
CA GLY A 867 -48.07 17.54 -9.45
C GLY A 867 -47.66 18.45 -10.61
N ASP A 868 -46.38 18.50 -10.99
CA ASP A 868 -45.96 19.22 -12.21
C ASP A 868 -46.05 18.28 -13.42
N VAL A 869 -47.28 18.11 -13.90
CA VAL A 869 -47.61 17.19 -15.00
C VAL A 869 -47.28 17.76 -16.37
N ASN A 870 -46.78 19.01 -16.43
CA ASN A 870 -46.34 19.64 -17.67
C ASN A 870 -44.83 19.98 -17.69
N GLN A 871 -44.11 19.60 -16.64
CA GLN A 871 -42.65 19.72 -16.49
C GLN A 871 -42.13 21.15 -16.68
N ASN A 872 -42.86 22.17 -16.23
CA ASN A 872 -42.40 23.56 -16.31
C ASN A 872 -41.58 24.01 -15.08
N GLY A 873 -41.34 23.11 -14.13
CA GLY A 873 -40.65 23.37 -12.88
C GLY A 873 -41.55 23.89 -11.75
N GLY A 874 -42.87 23.81 -11.89
CA GLY A 874 -43.80 24.33 -10.89
C GLY A 874 -45.18 23.66 -10.91
N VAL A 875 -45.78 23.51 -9.73
CA VAL A 875 -47.11 22.93 -9.54
C VAL A 875 -48.15 24.05 -9.49
N GLY A 876 -49.01 24.17 -10.50
CA GLY A 876 -49.93 25.29 -10.62
C GLY A 876 -51.26 25.00 -11.32
N PRO A 877 -52.04 26.06 -11.62
CA PRO A 877 -53.37 25.89 -12.21
C PRO A 877 -53.38 25.20 -13.57
N ILE A 878 -52.26 25.23 -14.30
CA ILE A 878 -52.11 24.53 -15.58
C ILE A 878 -52.09 23.02 -15.33
N ASP A 879 -51.33 22.56 -14.34
CA ASP A 879 -51.29 21.16 -13.91
C ASP A 879 -52.65 20.66 -13.43
N ALA A 880 -53.32 21.47 -12.60
CA ALA A 880 -54.67 21.16 -12.14
C ALA A 880 -55.64 20.96 -13.31
N VAL A 881 -55.55 21.79 -14.36
CA VAL A 881 -56.40 21.63 -15.56
C VAL A 881 -56.05 20.37 -16.33
N LEU A 882 -54.77 20.02 -16.45
CA LEU A 882 -54.33 18.81 -17.15
C LEU A 882 -54.78 17.54 -16.41
N ILE A 883 -54.66 17.52 -15.08
CA ILE A 883 -55.16 16.43 -14.23
C ILE A 883 -56.69 16.31 -14.35
N LEU A 884 -57.42 17.43 -14.34
CA LEU A 884 -58.87 17.41 -14.53
C LEU A 884 -59.27 16.94 -15.94
N GLN A 885 -58.50 17.31 -16.97
CA GLN A 885 -58.70 16.83 -18.34
C GLN A 885 -58.42 15.32 -18.45
N TYR A 886 -57.42 14.83 -17.72
CA TYR A 886 -57.13 13.40 -17.63
C TYR A 886 -58.25 12.63 -16.92
N ASP A 887 -58.67 13.06 -15.73
CA ASP A 887 -59.78 12.45 -14.96
C ASP A 887 -61.10 12.45 -15.73
N SER A 888 -61.37 13.51 -16.50
CA SER A 888 -62.57 13.60 -17.36
C SER A 888 -62.47 12.79 -18.66
N GLY A 889 -61.34 12.12 -18.92
CA GLY A 889 -61.09 11.34 -20.14
C GLY A 889 -60.89 12.19 -21.40
N MET A 890 -60.66 13.49 -21.26
CA MET A 890 -60.30 14.38 -22.36
C MET A 890 -58.84 14.18 -22.80
N LEU A 891 -57.97 13.81 -21.86
CA LEU A 891 -56.61 13.34 -22.12
C LEU A 891 -56.54 11.83 -21.89
N ARG A 892 -55.78 11.13 -22.74
CA ARG A 892 -55.54 9.68 -22.59
C ARG A 892 -54.38 9.37 -21.64
N SER A 893 -53.47 10.32 -21.49
CA SER A 893 -52.30 10.29 -20.61
C SER A 893 -51.96 11.72 -20.23
N LEU A 894 -51.29 11.89 -19.10
CA LEU A 894 -50.72 13.18 -18.74
C LEU A 894 -49.45 13.45 -19.55
N PRO A 895 -49.06 14.73 -19.76
CA PRO A 895 -47.92 15.10 -20.60
C PRO A 895 -46.52 14.74 -20.07
N VAL A 896 -46.42 13.95 -19.01
CA VAL A 896 -45.14 13.55 -18.41
C VAL A 896 -44.52 12.46 -19.27
N GLU A 897 -43.25 12.61 -19.68
CA GLU A 897 -42.55 11.56 -20.43
C GLU A 897 -42.51 10.28 -19.58
N SER A 898 -42.92 9.16 -20.17
CA SER A 898 -42.63 7.84 -19.64
C SER A 898 -41.14 7.59 -19.83
N SER A 899 -40.39 7.40 -18.75
CA SER A 899 -39.12 6.70 -18.80
C SER A 899 -39.42 5.25 -19.21
N GLU A 900 -39.19 4.94 -20.48
CA GLU A 900 -38.93 3.56 -20.93
C GLU A 900 -37.46 3.20 -20.67
#